data_AF-A0A543DLM7-F1
#
_entry.id   AF-A0A543DLM7-F1
#
_cell.length_a   1.000
_cell.length_b   1.000
_cell.length_c   1.000
_cell.angle_alpha   90.00
_cell.angle_beta   90.00
_cell.angle_gamma   90.00
#
_symmetry.space_group_name_H-M   'P 1'
#
loop_
_entity.id
_entity.type
_entity.pdbx_description
1 polymer ?
#
loop_
_entity_poly.entity_id
_entity_poly.type
_entity_poly.pdbx_seq_one_letter_code
_entity_poly.pdbx_strand_id
1 'polypeptide(L)'
;MTAPRTGSRRLARIIAASVALSAVALPVMPAAALAAPAGTAAAAAPAQETQPPGDSGGSGDTGGSDTPPDNGGDDGGSGGDGNSGGSNGGGASNPEPTRRPAPQSPRPDPEAEARKKAEEQAAKDEAKRQREAEKAAEQAAKAAREAAEDRAEAARKAAREAAERAEQAAKARESWDSRGRPHQMITVREDRVEVVDEGRLETLVPRRGGTMSLQALDDMVPRDWLTMDGGSATLSATLVLTPGTAMEIGPDVQTLRLTGGPEIPDASAIYTGGGRLNLQGVTISSIDPATQQPLPFEAVGRPFIEVTGGGELNATDTTITDMGTPEHGEESAEPGLGFNPGSTGSLVRTTLQRNNVGVELSESRNVKIDGLTVSESEGEGLVLNGDQGTTLAGIRAEGNGGNGVYVSGESNAPITGISTAGNGLYGVVVTGRPGAQVTGITTEGDQAGGLRLNQAVDVTVSDFTANDQPIGVFTHVGSTGIVLDGLKMTGGRRGVVVEKSTTNLDLRNSTIEGSRVSAVNIGGKDIRVNGVQLADARAAVRLERGSGHIDLTGVTIDGGRDGIVASAGAEEVVINELTANHVQEDAIRTESPGMQINGGTITGGTTGIDVAAAATISAITINGSSEGIHSRSPELVRAENIAIDAIDLGLNVGLGSPFVLANSSVHALEAFRGSFQQEGVNNFSLPPLNLLGAIGVPLILLAIVLEQVHSFRQRKVGGNKRRVPPAIPVGAG
;
A
#
# COMPACT_ATOMS: atom_id res chain seq x y z
N MET A 1 -9.34 28.13 -27.30
CA MET A 1 -8.79 26.76 -27.42
C MET A 1 -7.40 26.80 -26.82
N THR A 2 -7.32 26.51 -25.52
CA THR A 2 -6.12 26.62 -24.69
C THR A 2 -5.43 25.26 -24.63
N ALA A 3 -4.18 25.20 -25.08
CA ALA A 3 -3.31 24.05 -24.95
C ALA A 3 -2.96 23.79 -23.47
N PRO A 4 -2.88 22.53 -23.00
CA PRO A 4 -2.41 22.26 -21.66
C PRO A 4 -0.87 22.24 -21.65
N ARG A 5 -0.28 23.02 -20.74
CA ARG A 5 1.13 22.90 -20.35
C ARG A 5 1.25 21.67 -19.44
N THR A 6 1.86 20.60 -19.95
CA THR A 6 2.34 19.47 -19.15
C THR A 6 3.83 19.66 -18.90
N GLY A 7 4.16 20.22 -17.76
CA GLY A 7 5.52 20.31 -17.24
C GLY A 7 5.43 20.59 -15.75
N SER A 8 6.27 19.91 -14.95
CA SER A 8 6.39 19.97 -13.49
C SER A 8 5.25 19.37 -12.66
N ARG A 9 5.16 18.03 -12.60
CA ARG A 9 4.61 17.28 -11.45
C ARG A 9 5.35 15.95 -11.25
N ARG A 10 6.64 16.01 -10.91
CA ARG A 10 7.39 14.90 -10.26
C ARG A 10 7.76 15.23 -8.80
N LEU A 11 7.08 16.22 -8.18
CA LEU A 11 7.43 16.77 -6.87
C LEU A 11 6.35 16.55 -5.79
N ALA A 12 5.47 15.56 -5.95
CA ALA A 12 4.46 15.19 -4.95
C ALA A 12 4.51 13.68 -4.62
N ARG A 13 5.71 13.13 -4.42
CA ARG A 13 5.94 11.81 -3.81
C ARG A 13 6.99 11.95 -2.70
N ILE A 14 6.64 12.70 -1.63
CA ILE A 14 7.38 12.70 -0.35
C ILE A 14 6.34 12.61 0.77
N ILE A 15 5.63 11.48 0.88
CA ILE A 15 5.00 11.02 2.13
C ILE A 15 4.97 9.48 2.07
N ALA A 16 6.12 8.84 2.31
CA ALA A 16 6.19 7.42 2.70
C ALA A 16 7.53 6.97 3.32
N ALA A 17 8.47 7.87 3.62
CA ALA A 17 9.75 7.52 4.26
C ALA A 17 9.84 8.09 5.68
N SER A 18 9.02 7.58 6.61
CA SER A 18 9.15 7.86 8.05
C SER A 18 8.49 6.78 8.91
N VAL A 19 8.71 5.50 8.61
CA VAL A 19 8.39 4.39 9.55
C VAL A 19 9.53 3.38 9.55
N ALA A 20 10.63 3.73 10.20
CA ALA A 20 11.68 2.77 10.56
C ALA A 20 12.44 3.26 11.80
N LEU A 21 11.80 3.29 12.97
CA LEU A 21 12.51 3.28 14.25
C LEU A 21 11.55 2.91 15.41
N SER A 22 11.32 1.61 15.54
CA SER A 22 11.00 0.96 16.82
C SER A 22 11.40 -0.52 16.69
N ALA A 23 12.70 -0.74 16.54
CA ALA A 23 13.29 -2.05 16.71
C ALA A 23 13.17 -2.44 18.19
N VAL A 24 12.09 -3.12 18.56
CA VAL A 24 12.09 -3.93 19.77
C VAL A 24 12.98 -5.12 19.46
N ALA A 25 14.19 -5.10 20.01
CA ALA A 25 15.13 -6.22 19.92
C ALA A 25 14.47 -7.50 20.46
N LEU A 26 14.06 -8.38 19.55
CA LEU A 26 13.69 -9.75 19.89
C LEU A 26 14.98 -10.58 19.94
N PRO A 27 15.21 -11.38 20.99
CA PRO A 27 16.33 -12.32 20.98
C PRO A 27 16.05 -13.42 19.96
N VAL A 28 16.96 -13.54 18.99
CA VAL A 28 17.05 -14.69 18.09
C VAL A 28 17.42 -15.92 18.94
N MET A 29 16.50 -16.88 19.05
CA MET A 29 16.80 -18.22 19.58
C MET A 29 17.39 -19.06 18.43
N PRO A 30 18.59 -19.64 18.56
CA PRO A 30 19.13 -20.53 17.54
C PRO A 30 18.45 -21.91 17.61
N ALA A 31 18.17 -22.46 16.43
CA ALA A 31 17.74 -23.84 16.24
C ALA A 31 18.78 -24.83 16.79
N ALA A 32 18.29 -25.88 17.45
CA ALA A 32 19.11 -26.91 18.07
C ALA A 32 19.66 -27.90 17.03
N ALA A 33 20.98 -28.09 17.01
CA ALA A 33 21.63 -29.32 16.53
C ALA A 33 22.97 -29.57 17.26
N LEU A 34 22.98 -30.64 18.05
CA LEU A 34 24.08 -31.58 18.38
C LEU A 34 25.53 -31.07 18.65
N ALA A 35 25.91 -31.19 19.94
CA ALA A 35 27.16 -31.77 20.50
C ALA A 35 28.56 -31.12 20.30
N ALA A 36 29.00 -30.39 21.35
CA ALA A 36 30.30 -30.41 22.08
C ALA A 36 31.64 -29.98 21.41
N PRO A 37 32.70 -29.62 22.20
CA PRO A 37 32.74 -28.64 23.30
C PRO A 37 33.94 -27.66 23.24
N ALA A 38 33.82 -26.59 24.05
CA ALA A 38 34.86 -25.82 24.75
C ALA A 38 35.92 -25.01 23.96
N GLY A 39 35.82 -23.68 24.10
CA GLY A 39 36.89 -22.73 23.83
C GLY A 39 36.59 -21.37 24.47
N THR A 40 37.44 -20.97 25.42
CA THR A 40 37.33 -19.86 26.36
C THR A 40 37.54 -18.45 25.80
N ALA A 41 36.82 -17.49 26.40
CA ALA A 41 37.22 -16.12 26.79
C ALA A 41 37.56 -15.07 25.71
N ALA A 42 36.85 -13.94 25.71
CA ALA A 42 37.33 -12.67 26.30
C ALA A 42 36.30 -11.55 26.08
N ALA A 43 36.09 -10.76 27.14
CA ALA A 43 35.27 -9.55 27.16
C ALA A 43 36.07 -8.32 26.71
N ALA A 44 35.42 -7.39 26.01
CA ALA A 44 35.88 -6.01 25.87
C ALA A 44 34.67 -5.05 25.84
N ALA A 45 34.82 -3.97 26.59
CA ALA A 45 33.85 -2.93 26.89
C ALA A 45 33.73 -1.87 25.76
N PRO A 46 32.76 -0.93 25.82
CA PRO A 46 32.26 -0.19 24.67
C PRO A 46 33.08 1.06 24.31
N ALA A 47 33.11 1.37 23.02
CA ALA A 47 33.74 2.56 22.45
C ALA A 47 32.83 3.79 22.55
N GLN A 48 33.50 4.93 22.67
CA GLN A 48 33.00 6.23 23.04
C GLN A 48 32.18 6.93 21.96
N GLU A 49 31.23 7.68 22.48
CA GLU A 49 30.44 8.76 21.89
C GLU A 49 31.34 9.85 21.29
N THR A 50 31.24 10.09 19.97
CA THR A 50 31.86 11.24 19.30
C THR A 50 30.79 12.28 18.98
N GLN A 51 30.93 13.45 19.61
CA GLN A 51 30.20 14.69 19.33
C GLN A 51 30.46 15.21 17.89
N PRO A 52 29.51 15.95 17.30
CA PRO A 52 29.71 16.63 16.02
C PRO A 52 30.52 17.93 16.18
N PRO A 53 31.32 18.34 15.18
CA PRO A 53 31.92 19.67 15.18
C PRO A 53 30.87 20.73 14.87
N GLY A 54 30.88 21.79 15.68
CA GLY A 54 30.15 23.02 15.40
C GLY A 54 30.75 23.75 14.20
N ASP A 55 29.88 24.36 13.42
CA ASP A 55 30.27 25.36 12.43
C ASP A 55 29.77 26.73 12.88
N SER A 56 30.68 27.69 12.83
CA SER A 56 30.56 29.03 13.39
C SER A 56 30.94 30.04 12.32
N GLY A 57 30.03 30.98 12.07
CA GLY A 57 30.38 32.35 11.71
C GLY A 57 30.57 32.65 10.23
N GLY A 58 29.74 33.56 9.71
CA GLY A 58 29.92 34.14 8.38
C GLY A 58 28.90 35.20 8.02
N SER A 59 28.65 36.16 8.91
CA SER A 59 27.89 37.38 8.62
C SER A 59 28.70 38.29 7.69
N GLY A 60 28.22 38.47 6.46
CA GLY A 60 28.78 39.39 5.46
C GLY A 60 27.66 40.20 4.82
N ASP A 61 27.31 41.29 5.48
CA ASP A 61 26.46 42.39 5.02
C ASP A 61 27.30 43.35 4.16
N THR A 62 26.95 43.55 2.89
CA THR A 62 27.23 44.80 2.16
C THR A 62 26.14 45.05 1.13
N GLY A 63 25.48 46.20 1.28
CA GLY A 63 24.33 46.65 0.51
C GLY A 63 24.56 47.01 -0.96
N GLY A 64 23.45 47.39 -1.59
CA GLY A 64 23.35 47.87 -2.97
C GLY A 64 21.91 47.68 -3.46
N SER A 65 20.95 48.42 -2.89
CA SER A 65 20.42 49.69 -3.43
C SER A 65 19.28 49.50 -4.45
N ASP A 66 18.12 49.97 -4.02
CA ASP A 66 16.86 50.15 -4.75
C ASP A 66 17.01 50.77 -6.15
N THR A 67 16.16 50.35 -7.09
CA THR A 67 15.54 51.26 -8.06
C THR A 67 14.24 50.66 -8.65
N PRO A 68 13.19 51.49 -8.83
CA PRO A 68 11.85 51.07 -9.28
C PRO A 68 11.69 51.15 -10.82
N PRO A 69 10.57 50.66 -11.39
CA PRO A 69 10.26 50.88 -12.79
C PRO A 69 9.53 52.22 -12.92
N ASP A 70 10.07 53.15 -13.71
CA ASP A 70 9.33 54.35 -14.08
C ASP A 70 9.53 54.73 -15.55
N ASN A 71 8.47 55.38 -16.02
CA ASN A 71 8.13 55.88 -17.33
C ASN A 71 9.20 56.73 -18.04
N GLY A 72 9.05 56.81 -19.36
CA GLY A 72 9.32 58.04 -20.08
C GLY A 72 9.69 57.88 -21.56
N GLY A 73 8.76 58.28 -22.44
CA GLY A 73 9.05 59.41 -23.33
C GLY A 73 9.58 59.14 -24.74
N ASP A 74 8.76 59.60 -25.69
CA ASP A 74 9.11 60.44 -26.83
C ASP A 74 9.58 59.82 -28.16
N ASP A 75 8.63 59.83 -29.11
CA ASP A 75 8.54 60.80 -30.21
C ASP A 75 9.80 61.18 -30.99
N GLY A 76 9.66 61.14 -32.32
CA GLY A 76 10.28 62.12 -33.21
C GLY A 76 11.20 61.53 -34.27
N GLY A 77 10.79 61.63 -35.54
CA GLY A 77 11.65 61.28 -36.66
C GLY A 77 11.04 61.47 -38.05
N SER A 78 10.32 62.58 -38.25
CA SER A 78 9.85 63.04 -39.56
C SER A 78 10.86 64.01 -40.16
N GLY A 79 11.14 63.87 -41.47
CA GLY A 79 11.29 65.01 -42.38
C GLY A 79 12.70 65.39 -42.85
N GLY A 80 12.73 65.91 -44.09
CA GLY A 80 13.76 66.81 -44.63
C GLY A 80 14.54 66.20 -45.80
N ASP A 81 14.14 66.36 -47.06
CA ASP A 81 14.12 67.55 -47.94
C ASP A 81 15.47 67.94 -48.57
N GLY A 82 15.40 68.11 -49.90
CA GLY A 82 16.26 68.97 -50.71
C GLY A 82 17.53 68.32 -51.27
N ASN A 83 18.07 68.68 -52.42
CA ASN A 83 17.73 69.67 -53.44
C ASN A 83 18.82 69.55 -54.55
N SER A 84 18.47 69.97 -55.78
CA SER A 84 19.36 70.39 -56.89
C SER A 84 20.24 69.33 -57.57
N GLY A 85 20.40 69.26 -58.89
CA GLY A 85 19.89 70.09 -59.98
C GLY A 85 20.79 69.93 -61.23
N GLY A 86 20.17 69.88 -62.41
CA GLY A 86 20.73 70.26 -63.72
C GLY A 86 21.71 69.28 -64.39
N SER A 87 21.85 69.20 -65.72
CA SER A 87 21.18 69.89 -66.84
C SER A 87 21.71 69.30 -68.16
N ASN A 88 20.91 69.51 -69.22
CA ASN A 88 21.19 69.48 -70.67
C ASN A 88 21.21 68.11 -71.39
N GLY A 89 20.51 67.94 -72.52
CA GLY A 89 19.67 68.88 -73.28
C GLY A 89 19.51 68.47 -74.75
N GLY A 90 18.38 68.87 -75.33
CA GLY A 90 18.12 68.99 -76.78
C GLY A 90 17.50 67.75 -77.42
N GLY A 91 16.34 67.79 -78.11
CA GLY A 91 15.61 68.88 -78.75
C GLY A 91 15.11 68.31 -80.10
N ALA A 92 13.83 67.95 -80.22
CA ALA A 92 12.73 68.77 -80.75
C ALA A 92 12.42 68.54 -82.25
N SER A 93 11.12 68.33 -82.49
CA SER A 93 10.28 68.83 -83.60
C SER A 93 9.67 67.81 -84.58
N ASN A 94 8.34 67.70 -84.45
CA ASN A 94 7.29 67.34 -85.43
C ASN A 94 7.36 68.31 -86.65
N PRO A 95 6.78 68.06 -87.86
CA PRO A 95 5.36 67.68 -88.04
C PRO A 95 4.96 66.90 -89.34
N GLU A 96 3.69 66.49 -89.43
CA GLU A 96 2.87 66.29 -90.65
C GLU A 96 2.78 67.63 -91.47
N PRO A 97 2.36 67.79 -92.78
CA PRO A 97 1.35 67.03 -93.56
C PRO A 97 1.45 67.07 -95.14
N THR A 98 0.35 66.65 -95.82
CA THR A 98 -0.20 67.00 -97.19
C THR A 98 0.22 66.33 -98.53
N ARG A 99 -0.75 66.36 -99.48
CA ARG A 99 -0.95 65.64 -100.76
C ARG A 99 -0.22 66.22 -102.02
N ARG A 100 0.13 65.32 -102.99
CA ARG A 100 0.29 65.40 -104.50
C ARG A 100 1.20 66.50 -105.11
N PRO A 101 1.84 66.35 -106.31
CA PRO A 101 1.44 65.61 -107.53
C PRO A 101 2.55 64.75 -108.23
N ALA A 102 2.20 64.07 -109.33
CA ALA A 102 3.08 63.25 -110.20
C ALA A 102 4.18 64.09 -110.91
N PRO A 103 5.36 63.51 -111.25
CA PRO A 103 5.59 63.05 -112.63
C PRO A 103 6.59 61.87 -112.83
N GLN A 104 6.36 61.14 -113.93
CA GLN A 104 7.29 60.52 -114.91
C GLN A 104 8.48 59.62 -114.49
N SER A 105 8.41 58.41 -115.05
CA SER A 105 9.32 57.27 -114.98
C SER A 105 10.68 57.46 -115.69
N PRO A 106 11.80 57.04 -115.10
CA PRO A 106 12.99 56.60 -115.82
C PRO A 106 12.92 55.09 -116.11
N ARG A 107 13.40 54.70 -117.30
CA ARG A 107 13.44 53.33 -117.83
C ARG A 107 14.29 52.39 -116.94
N PRO A 108 13.90 51.11 -116.79
CA PRO A 108 14.62 50.14 -115.98
C PRO A 108 15.89 49.63 -116.70
N ASP A 109 16.99 49.65 -115.96
CA ASP A 109 18.26 49.01 -116.31
C ASP A 109 18.19 47.51 -115.90
N PRO A 110 18.18 46.57 -116.86
CA PRO A 110 17.93 45.15 -116.62
C PRO A 110 19.07 44.43 -115.86
N GLU A 111 20.22 45.05 -115.61
CA GLU A 111 21.31 44.45 -114.80
C GLU A 111 21.21 44.75 -113.29
N ALA A 112 20.45 45.78 -112.88
CA ALA A 112 20.25 46.12 -111.47
C ALA A 112 19.24 45.19 -110.76
N GLU A 113 18.27 44.60 -111.47
CA GLU A 113 17.29 43.66 -110.89
C GLU A 113 17.89 42.29 -110.54
N ALA A 114 18.95 41.86 -111.22
CA ALA A 114 19.61 40.58 -110.94
C ALA A 114 20.48 40.64 -109.66
N ARG A 115 21.21 41.74 -109.42
CA ARG A 115 21.94 41.95 -108.16
C ARG A 115 21.01 42.20 -106.98
N LYS A 116 19.94 42.97 -107.18
CA LYS A 116 18.95 43.24 -106.13
C LYS A 116 18.18 41.98 -105.71
N LYS A 117 17.86 41.07 -106.65
CA LYS A 117 17.27 39.75 -106.32
C LYS A 117 18.27 38.81 -105.63
N ALA A 118 19.56 38.85 -105.97
CA ALA A 118 20.59 38.05 -105.31
C ALA A 118 20.91 38.55 -103.87
N GLU A 119 20.99 39.87 -103.68
CA GLU A 119 21.15 40.49 -102.35
C GLU A 119 19.88 40.33 -101.49
N GLU A 120 18.69 40.42 -102.09
CA GLU A 120 17.43 40.17 -101.38
C GLU A 120 17.27 38.69 -101.01
N GLN A 121 17.77 37.76 -101.83
CA GLN A 121 17.79 36.33 -101.49
C GLN A 121 18.82 36.02 -100.40
N ALA A 122 20.02 36.60 -100.46
CA ALA A 122 21.04 36.46 -99.41
C ALA A 122 20.56 37.07 -98.08
N ALA A 123 19.91 38.24 -98.11
CA ALA A 123 19.31 38.86 -96.93
C ALA A 123 18.11 38.07 -96.39
N LYS A 124 17.32 37.42 -97.25
CA LYS A 124 16.24 36.50 -96.84
C LYS A 124 16.80 35.22 -96.21
N ASP A 125 17.88 34.67 -96.74
CA ASP A 125 18.54 33.48 -96.19
C ASP A 125 19.23 33.79 -94.87
N GLU A 126 19.85 34.97 -94.73
CA GLU A 126 20.44 35.43 -93.46
C GLU A 126 19.37 35.75 -92.42
N ALA A 127 18.28 36.41 -92.80
CA ALA A 127 17.12 36.63 -91.92
C ALA A 127 16.43 35.31 -91.53
N LYS A 128 16.42 34.31 -92.42
CA LYS A 128 15.92 32.96 -92.12
C LYS A 128 16.83 32.25 -91.11
N ARG A 129 18.15 32.29 -91.30
CA ARG A 129 19.12 31.74 -90.33
C ARG A 129 19.06 32.47 -88.99
N GLN A 130 18.88 33.79 -88.96
CA GLN A 130 18.70 34.55 -87.74
C GLN A 130 17.39 34.17 -87.03
N ARG A 131 16.28 34.02 -87.75
CA ARG A 131 15.01 33.54 -87.18
C ARG A 131 15.08 32.10 -86.70
N GLU A 132 15.81 31.24 -87.39
CA GLU A 132 16.05 29.85 -86.97
C GLU A 132 16.95 29.80 -85.73
N ALA A 133 18.00 30.64 -85.66
CA ALA A 133 18.86 30.77 -84.50
C ALA A 133 18.12 31.39 -83.29
N GLU A 134 17.26 32.37 -83.52
CA GLU A 134 16.41 33.00 -82.50
C GLU A 134 15.38 31.99 -81.98
N LYS A 135 14.71 31.23 -82.86
CA LYS A 135 13.82 30.14 -82.46
C LYS A 135 14.56 29.03 -81.71
N ALA A 136 15.77 28.67 -82.14
CA ALA A 136 16.60 27.70 -81.42
C ALA A 136 17.03 28.23 -80.04
N ALA A 137 17.35 29.52 -79.93
CA ALA A 137 17.68 30.17 -78.66
C ALA A 137 16.46 30.30 -77.75
N GLU A 138 15.27 30.60 -78.28
CA GLU A 138 14.01 30.65 -77.54
C GLU A 138 13.60 29.25 -77.05
N GLN A 139 13.73 28.22 -77.90
CA GLN A 139 13.50 26.83 -77.52
C GLN A 139 14.50 26.37 -76.45
N ALA A 140 15.78 26.72 -76.60
CA ALA A 140 16.81 26.41 -75.59
C ALA A 140 16.54 27.15 -74.27
N ALA A 141 16.10 28.41 -74.31
CA ALA A 141 15.73 29.19 -73.13
C ALA A 141 14.48 28.63 -72.45
N LYS A 142 13.48 28.18 -73.23
CA LYS A 142 12.28 27.53 -72.70
C LYS A 142 12.62 26.19 -72.04
N ALA A 143 13.39 25.33 -72.70
CA ALA A 143 13.86 24.06 -72.14
C ALA A 143 14.71 24.27 -70.87
N ALA A 144 15.55 25.31 -70.83
CA ALA A 144 16.33 25.65 -69.64
C ALA A 144 15.45 26.12 -68.48
N ARG A 145 14.34 26.84 -68.75
CA ARG A 145 13.36 27.24 -67.73
C ARG A 145 12.58 26.05 -67.18
N GLU A 146 12.08 25.17 -68.06
CA GLU A 146 11.39 23.95 -67.66
C GLU A 146 12.31 23.05 -66.80
N ALA A 147 13.56 22.82 -67.22
CA ALA A 147 14.51 22.05 -66.43
C ALA A 147 14.89 22.71 -65.09
N ALA A 148 14.88 24.05 -65.01
CA ALA A 148 15.10 24.77 -63.76
C ALA A 148 13.90 24.66 -62.82
N GLU A 149 12.67 24.68 -63.35
CA GLU A 149 11.43 24.47 -62.60
C GLU A 149 11.36 23.05 -62.04
N ASP A 150 11.64 22.03 -62.85
CA ASP A 150 11.71 20.62 -62.41
C ASP A 150 12.72 20.41 -61.28
N ARG A 151 13.90 21.03 -61.39
CA ARG A 151 14.92 20.99 -60.32
C ARG A 151 14.46 21.71 -59.06
N ALA A 152 13.76 22.84 -59.20
CA ALA A 152 13.25 23.59 -58.06
C ALA A 152 12.08 22.86 -57.38
N GLU A 153 11.23 22.14 -58.12
CA GLU A 153 10.19 21.28 -57.57
C GLU A 153 10.80 20.07 -56.85
N ALA A 154 11.76 19.39 -57.48
CA ALA A 154 12.49 18.29 -56.86
C ALA A 154 13.22 18.72 -55.57
N ALA A 155 13.86 19.90 -55.58
CA ALA A 155 14.49 20.47 -54.40
C ALA A 155 13.48 20.82 -53.30
N ARG A 156 12.32 21.37 -53.65
CA ARG A 156 11.23 21.65 -52.69
C ARG A 156 10.68 20.37 -52.07
N LYS A 157 10.46 19.33 -52.87
CA LYS A 157 10.03 18.01 -52.40
C LYS A 157 11.07 17.38 -51.47
N ALA A 158 12.34 17.39 -51.86
CA ALA A 158 13.43 16.89 -51.02
C ALA A 158 13.58 17.68 -49.71
N ALA A 159 13.43 19.01 -49.74
CA ALA A 159 13.46 19.84 -48.54
C ALA A 159 12.29 19.55 -47.59
N ARG A 160 11.09 19.32 -48.14
CA ARG A 160 9.92 18.92 -47.35
C ARG A 160 10.11 17.54 -46.70
N GLU A 161 10.56 16.55 -47.48
CA GLU A 161 10.86 15.20 -46.96
C GLU A 161 11.97 15.22 -45.90
N ALA A 162 12.98 16.07 -46.08
CA ALA A 162 14.04 16.25 -45.08
C ALA A 162 13.52 16.92 -43.80
N ALA A 163 12.64 17.93 -43.91
CA ALA A 163 12.02 18.58 -42.76
C ALA A 163 11.09 17.61 -41.99
N GLU A 164 10.27 16.83 -42.70
CA GLU A 164 9.40 15.80 -42.11
C GLU A 164 10.24 14.72 -41.39
N ARG A 165 11.34 14.25 -41.99
CA ARG A 165 12.27 13.30 -41.34
C ARG A 165 12.96 13.92 -40.11
N ALA A 166 13.35 15.19 -40.16
CA ALA A 166 13.97 15.87 -39.02
C ALA A 166 12.99 16.04 -37.85
N GLU A 167 11.73 16.37 -38.13
CA GLU A 167 10.68 16.44 -37.12
C GLU A 167 10.42 15.05 -36.49
N GLN A 168 10.38 14.00 -37.29
CA GLN A 168 10.24 12.62 -36.82
C GLN A 168 11.43 12.20 -35.93
N ALA A 169 12.66 12.51 -36.34
CA ALA A 169 13.86 12.25 -35.54
C ALA A 169 13.84 13.03 -34.21
N ALA A 170 13.37 14.27 -34.20
CA ALA A 170 13.21 15.07 -32.98
C ALA A 170 12.19 14.45 -32.02
N LYS A 171 11.03 14.00 -32.52
CA LYS A 171 10.01 13.31 -31.71
C LYS A 171 10.50 11.96 -31.18
N ALA A 172 11.23 11.20 -32.00
CA ALA A 172 11.84 9.95 -31.59
C ALA A 172 12.87 10.18 -30.48
N ARG A 173 13.69 11.24 -30.59
CA ARG A 173 14.65 11.64 -29.57
C ARG A 173 13.97 12.08 -28.27
N GLU A 174 12.92 12.89 -28.35
CA GLU A 174 12.14 13.31 -27.17
C GLU A 174 11.54 12.09 -26.44
N SER A 175 10.97 11.16 -27.20
CA SER A 175 10.48 9.89 -26.64
C SER A 175 11.61 9.12 -25.96
N TRP A 176 12.76 8.96 -26.62
CA TRP A 176 13.94 8.27 -26.07
C TRP A 176 14.46 8.91 -24.77
N ASP A 177 14.60 10.24 -24.74
CA ASP A 177 15.05 10.98 -23.56
C ASP A 177 14.07 10.82 -22.38
N SER A 178 12.76 10.75 -22.66
CA SER A 178 11.73 10.56 -21.64
C SER A 178 11.66 9.15 -21.03
N ARG A 179 12.31 8.16 -21.65
CA ARG A 179 12.27 6.73 -21.26
C ARG A 179 13.57 6.23 -20.62
N GLY A 180 14.37 7.13 -20.06
CA GLY A 180 15.62 6.75 -19.41
C GLY A 180 16.75 6.41 -20.38
N ARG A 181 16.65 6.84 -21.66
CA ARG A 181 17.71 6.74 -22.66
C ARG A 181 18.18 5.29 -22.92
N PRO A 182 17.28 4.35 -23.24
CA PRO A 182 17.65 2.96 -23.50
C PRO A 182 18.59 2.85 -24.70
N HIS A 183 19.48 1.87 -24.74
CA HIS A 183 20.38 1.70 -25.90
C HIS A 183 19.62 1.59 -27.22
N GLN A 184 18.56 0.77 -27.22
CA GLN A 184 17.73 0.48 -28.38
C GLN A 184 16.26 0.70 -28.05
N MET A 185 15.52 1.31 -28.96
CA MET A 185 14.09 1.58 -28.79
C MET A 185 13.31 1.38 -30.08
N ILE A 186 12.21 0.62 -29.98
CA ILE A 186 11.23 0.38 -31.02
C ILE A 186 9.97 1.16 -30.67
N THR A 187 9.57 2.12 -31.51
CA THR A 187 8.30 2.83 -31.35
C THR A 187 7.29 2.37 -32.40
N VAL A 188 6.21 1.76 -31.93
CA VAL A 188 5.08 1.33 -32.77
C VAL A 188 4.06 2.44 -32.85
N ARG A 189 3.87 2.98 -34.05
CA ARG A 189 2.83 3.94 -34.38
C ARG A 189 1.74 3.31 -35.24
N GLU A 190 0.65 4.04 -35.45
CA GLU A 190 -0.50 3.55 -36.22
C GLU A 190 -0.11 3.16 -37.65
N ASP A 191 0.75 3.94 -38.29
CA ASP A 191 1.13 3.84 -39.70
C ASP A 191 2.57 3.35 -39.94
N ARG A 192 3.40 3.26 -38.90
CA ARG A 192 4.82 2.88 -39.02
C ARG A 192 5.43 2.31 -37.74
N VAL A 193 6.59 1.70 -37.89
CA VAL A 193 7.51 1.34 -36.81
C VAL A 193 8.77 2.19 -36.94
N GLU A 194 9.18 2.82 -35.84
CA GLU A 194 10.39 3.63 -35.74
C GLU A 194 11.45 2.84 -34.96
N VAL A 195 12.64 2.70 -35.54
CA VAL A 195 13.81 2.00 -34.97
C VAL A 195 14.81 3.06 -34.54
N VAL A 196 15.08 3.16 -33.24
CA VAL A 196 15.88 4.22 -32.63
C VAL A 196 17.06 3.62 -31.87
N ASP A 197 18.28 3.98 -32.27
CA ASP A 197 19.54 3.48 -31.70
C ASP A 197 20.32 4.64 -31.07
N GLU A 198 20.64 4.58 -29.78
CA GLU A 198 21.29 5.66 -29.03
C GLU A 198 20.60 7.02 -29.21
N GLY A 199 19.27 6.98 -29.30
CA GLY A 199 18.38 8.12 -29.53
C GLY A 199 18.47 8.73 -30.94
N ARG A 200 19.06 8.02 -31.91
CA ARG A 200 19.07 8.38 -33.34
C ARG A 200 18.04 7.54 -34.07
N LEU A 201 17.19 8.18 -34.88
CA LEU A 201 16.23 7.48 -35.73
C LEU A 201 16.95 6.84 -36.92
N GLU A 202 17.07 5.51 -36.92
CA GLU A 202 17.79 4.75 -37.94
C GLU A 202 16.87 4.33 -39.08
N THR A 203 15.71 3.74 -38.76
CA THR A 203 14.79 3.19 -39.77
C THR A 203 13.34 3.56 -39.47
N LEU A 204 12.59 3.78 -40.54
CA LEU A 204 11.13 3.95 -40.55
C LEU A 204 10.52 2.88 -41.44
N VAL A 205 9.80 1.94 -40.84
CA VAL A 205 9.15 0.84 -41.57
C VAL A 205 7.65 1.12 -41.63
N PRO A 206 7.07 1.38 -42.82
CA PRO A 206 5.62 1.53 -42.95
C PRO A 206 4.89 0.26 -42.52
N ARG A 207 3.81 0.40 -41.76
CA ARG A 207 2.90 -0.69 -41.43
C ARG A 207 1.47 -0.34 -41.78
N ARG A 208 0.63 -1.36 -41.86
CA ARG A 208 -0.83 -1.17 -41.88
C ARG A 208 -1.31 -1.02 -40.44
N GLY A 209 -2.28 -0.14 -40.22
CA GLY A 209 -2.95 -0.01 -38.92
C GLY A 209 -3.60 -1.33 -38.49
N GLY A 210 -4.01 -1.37 -37.22
CA GLY A 210 -4.59 -2.55 -36.58
C GLY A 210 -3.63 -3.23 -35.59
N THR A 211 -4.04 -4.39 -35.08
CA THR A 211 -3.27 -5.18 -34.11
C THR A 211 -1.98 -5.73 -34.73
N MET A 212 -0.86 -5.59 -34.03
CA MET A 212 0.43 -6.17 -34.38
C MET A 212 0.73 -7.38 -33.50
N SER A 213 1.11 -8.50 -34.10
CA SER A 213 1.73 -9.62 -33.36
C SER A 213 3.24 -9.40 -33.22
N LEU A 214 3.87 -10.10 -32.28
CA LEU A 214 5.32 -10.06 -32.13
C LEU A 214 6.07 -10.56 -33.39
N GLN A 215 5.51 -11.56 -34.09
CA GLN A 215 6.03 -12.05 -35.38
C GLN A 215 6.03 -10.97 -36.47
N ALA A 216 4.96 -10.18 -36.55
CA ALA A 216 4.90 -9.07 -37.51
C ALA A 216 5.88 -7.95 -37.15
N LEU A 217 6.24 -7.81 -35.87
CA LEU A 217 7.27 -6.88 -35.43
C LEU A 217 8.68 -7.37 -35.79
N ASP A 218 8.96 -8.66 -35.63
CA ASP A 218 10.23 -9.32 -35.98
C ASP A 218 10.63 -9.04 -37.45
N ASP A 219 9.67 -9.09 -38.37
CA ASP A 219 9.88 -8.78 -39.79
C ASP A 219 10.23 -7.30 -40.06
N MET A 220 10.01 -6.40 -39.09
CA MET A 220 10.15 -4.95 -39.24
C MET A 220 11.36 -4.37 -38.48
N VAL A 221 12.05 -5.14 -37.64
CA VAL A 221 13.12 -4.65 -36.76
C VAL A 221 14.44 -5.40 -37.00
N PRO A 222 15.59 -4.85 -36.57
CA PRO A 222 16.85 -5.57 -36.62
C PRO A 222 16.78 -6.91 -35.85
N ARG A 223 17.35 -7.97 -36.44
CA ARG A 223 17.28 -9.34 -35.88
C ARG A 223 17.94 -9.51 -34.52
N ASP A 224 18.86 -8.63 -34.17
CA ASP A 224 19.56 -8.58 -32.90
C ASP A 224 18.73 -7.86 -31.81
N TRP A 225 17.69 -7.12 -32.19
CA TRP A 225 16.80 -6.41 -31.26
C TRP A 225 15.60 -7.25 -30.86
N LEU A 226 15.10 -8.06 -31.79
CA LEU A 226 14.08 -9.07 -31.56
C LEU A 226 14.53 -10.34 -32.27
N THR A 227 14.67 -11.42 -31.50
CA THR A 227 14.98 -12.74 -32.04
C THR A 227 13.87 -13.69 -31.67
N MET A 228 13.30 -14.37 -32.66
CA MET A 228 12.31 -15.42 -32.46
C MET A 228 12.92 -16.80 -32.71
N ASP A 229 12.70 -17.73 -31.77
CA ASP A 229 13.08 -19.14 -31.89
C ASP A 229 11.92 -20.02 -31.43
N GLY A 230 11.16 -20.54 -32.40
CA GLY A 230 9.96 -21.32 -32.15
C GLY A 230 8.92 -20.53 -31.34
N GLY A 231 8.51 -21.07 -30.19
CA GLY A 231 7.57 -20.42 -29.27
C GLY A 231 8.20 -19.42 -28.31
N SER A 232 9.49 -19.10 -28.47
CA SER A 232 10.21 -18.14 -27.63
C SER A 232 10.63 -16.91 -28.44
N ALA A 233 10.64 -15.75 -27.79
CA ALA A 233 11.19 -14.52 -28.32
C ALA A 233 12.10 -13.85 -27.29
N THR A 234 13.19 -13.24 -27.74
CA THR A 234 14.05 -12.39 -26.93
C THR A 234 14.00 -10.98 -27.48
N LEU A 235 13.60 -10.02 -26.64
CA LEU A 235 13.55 -8.59 -26.94
C LEU A 235 14.71 -7.90 -26.21
N SER A 236 15.61 -7.30 -26.98
CA SER A 236 16.79 -6.56 -26.51
C SER A 236 16.65 -5.04 -26.63
N ALA A 237 15.45 -4.57 -26.97
CA ALA A 237 15.14 -3.16 -27.16
C ALA A 237 13.89 -2.76 -26.36
N THR A 238 13.87 -1.51 -25.90
CA THR A 238 12.66 -0.93 -25.29
C THR A 238 11.55 -0.82 -26.32
N LEU A 239 10.36 -1.33 -26.00
CA LEU A 239 9.19 -1.28 -26.86
C LEU A 239 8.21 -0.20 -26.39
N VAL A 240 7.84 0.72 -27.28
CA VAL A 240 6.88 1.79 -27.00
C VAL A 240 5.70 1.69 -27.98
N LEU A 241 4.49 1.51 -27.46
CA LEU A 241 3.26 1.63 -28.24
C LEU A 241 2.76 3.07 -28.16
N THR A 242 2.14 3.60 -29.23
CA THR A 242 1.53 4.95 -29.20
C THR A 242 0.01 4.88 -29.25
N PRO A 243 -0.73 5.98 -29.01
CA PRO A 243 -2.18 5.98 -29.11
C PRO A 243 -2.66 5.49 -30.48
N GLY A 244 -3.76 4.73 -30.50
CA GLY A 244 -4.31 4.10 -31.71
C GLY A 244 -3.65 2.77 -32.11
N THR A 245 -2.55 2.38 -31.45
CA THR A 245 -1.90 1.09 -31.71
C THR A 245 -2.40 -0.01 -30.78
N ALA A 246 -2.33 -1.25 -31.26
CA ALA A 246 -2.61 -2.44 -30.45
C ALA A 246 -1.53 -3.48 -30.75
N MET A 247 -1.04 -4.14 -29.71
CA MET A 247 -0.10 -5.25 -29.81
C MET A 247 -0.64 -6.48 -29.09
N GLU A 248 -0.38 -7.65 -29.66
CA GLU A 248 -0.76 -8.95 -29.13
C GLU A 248 0.50 -9.82 -28.97
N ILE A 249 0.67 -10.36 -27.77
CA ILE A 249 1.76 -11.28 -27.42
C ILE A 249 1.13 -12.56 -26.87
N GLY A 250 1.38 -13.67 -27.57
CA GLY A 250 0.64 -14.93 -27.42
C GLY A 250 -0.52 -15.02 -28.43
N PRO A 251 -1.07 -16.22 -28.70
CA PRO A 251 -0.64 -17.53 -28.18
C PRO A 251 0.58 -18.13 -28.88
N ASP A 252 1.00 -17.59 -30.03
CA ASP A 252 2.10 -18.15 -30.83
C ASP A 252 3.47 -18.04 -30.12
N VAL A 253 3.61 -17.03 -29.26
CA VAL A 253 4.78 -16.82 -28.40
C VAL A 253 4.40 -17.18 -26.98
N GLN A 254 4.98 -18.27 -26.47
CA GLN A 254 4.75 -18.78 -25.11
C GLN A 254 5.74 -18.18 -24.11
N THR A 255 6.92 -17.75 -24.57
CA THR A 255 7.94 -17.14 -23.71
C THR A 255 8.52 -15.90 -24.37
N LEU A 256 8.45 -14.77 -23.67
CA LEU A 256 9.10 -13.52 -24.04
C LEU A 256 10.17 -13.19 -23.00
N ARG A 257 11.43 -13.14 -23.43
CA ARG A 257 12.57 -12.76 -22.59
C ARG A 257 12.94 -11.32 -22.87
N LEU A 258 12.97 -10.49 -21.85
CA LEU A 258 13.42 -9.09 -21.94
C LEU A 258 14.86 -9.03 -21.43
N THR A 259 15.78 -8.48 -22.22
CA THR A 259 17.16 -8.34 -21.75
C THR A 259 17.27 -7.19 -20.75
N GLY A 260 18.14 -7.35 -19.77
CA GLY A 260 18.58 -6.28 -18.88
C GLY A 260 20.07 -6.36 -18.59
N GLY A 261 20.53 -5.59 -17.62
CA GLY A 261 21.96 -5.48 -17.33
C GLY A 261 22.30 -4.66 -16.08
N PRO A 262 23.58 -4.32 -15.90
CA PRO A 262 24.05 -3.56 -14.74
C PRO A 262 23.60 -2.08 -14.73
N GLU A 263 23.17 -1.50 -15.85
CA GLU A 263 22.79 -0.10 -15.95
C GLU A 263 21.32 0.07 -16.40
N ILE A 264 20.68 1.17 -16.02
CA ILE A 264 19.28 1.47 -16.41
C ILE A 264 19.05 1.36 -17.94
N PRO A 265 19.94 1.89 -18.82
CA PRO A 265 19.77 1.78 -20.27
C PRO A 265 19.79 0.36 -20.85
N ASP A 266 20.26 -0.63 -20.09
CA ASP A 266 20.26 -2.04 -20.49
C ASP A 266 18.85 -2.66 -20.44
N ALA A 267 17.92 -2.05 -19.71
CA ALA A 267 16.57 -2.57 -19.50
C ALA A 267 15.70 -2.49 -20.76
N SER A 268 15.27 -3.64 -21.27
CA SER A 268 14.29 -3.74 -22.36
C SER A 268 12.86 -3.61 -21.83
N ALA A 269 12.43 -2.40 -21.50
CA ALA A 269 11.10 -2.14 -20.95
C ALA A 269 9.99 -2.15 -22.02
N ILE A 270 8.74 -2.42 -21.61
CA ILE A 270 7.56 -2.32 -22.47
C ILE A 270 6.66 -1.19 -21.96
N TYR A 271 6.41 -0.21 -22.82
CA TYR A 271 5.55 0.92 -22.54
C TYR A 271 4.33 0.90 -23.46
N THR A 272 3.12 1.00 -22.88
CA THR A 272 1.92 1.11 -23.72
C THR A 272 1.78 2.48 -24.38
N GLY A 273 2.38 3.55 -23.85
CA GLY A 273 2.38 4.91 -24.43
C GLY A 273 1.01 5.43 -24.92
N GLY A 274 -0.10 4.96 -24.36
CA GLY A 274 -1.47 5.28 -24.79
C GLY A 274 -2.10 4.30 -25.80
N GLY A 275 -1.32 3.33 -26.29
CA GLY A 275 -1.79 2.16 -27.04
C GLY A 275 -2.30 1.03 -26.14
N ARG A 276 -2.58 -0.11 -26.76
CA ARG A 276 -3.14 -1.30 -26.10
C ARG A 276 -2.20 -2.48 -26.20
N LEU A 277 -1.97 -3.18 -25.09
CA LEU A 277 -1.18 -4.41 -25.03
C LEU A 277 -2.04 -5.57 -24.55
N ASN A 278 -2.13 -6.64 -25.34
CA ASN A 278 -2.82 -7.87 -24.97
C ASN A 278 -1.80 -8.98 -24.79
N LEU A 279 -1.81 -9.60 -23.62
CA LEU A 279 -0.96 -10.73 -23.23
C LEU A 279 -1.87 -11.94 -22.99
N GLN A 280 -1.61 -13.05 -23.69
CA GLN A 280 -2.44 -14.26 -23.56
C GLN A 280 -1.59 -15.52 -23.52
N GLY A 281 -1.61 -16.24 -22.40
CA GLY A 281 -0.93 -17.53 -22.28
C GLY A 281 0.60 -17.44 -22.43
N VAL A 282 1.19 -16.30 -22.04
CA VAL A 282 2.61 -16.01 -22.22
C VAL A 282 3.34 -15.88 -20.87
N THR A 283 4.57 -16.38 -20.82
CA THR A 283 5.53 -16.08 -19.75
C THR A 283 6.46 -14.99 -20.21
N ILE A 284 6.52 -13.88 -19.47
CA ILE A 284 7.46 -12.79 -19.69
C ILE A 284 8.48 -12.80 -18.56
N SER A 285 9.76 -12.87 -18.87
CA SER A 285 10.84 -12.90 -17.86
C SER A 285 11.96 -11.96 -18.24
N SER A 286 12.74 -11.50 -17.25
CA SER A 286 14.02 -10.85 -17.55
C SER A 286 15.13 -11.88 -17.76
N ILE A 287 16.15 -11.51 -18.55
CA ILE A 287 17.38 -12.29 -18.70
C ILE A 287 18.60 -11.36 -18.74
N ASP A 288 19.72 -11.84 -18.21
CA ASP A 288 21.03 -11.30 -18.53
C ASP A 288 21.50 -11.89 -19.87
N PRO A 289 21.77 -11.07 -20.91
CA PRO A 289 22.19 -11.58 -22.21
C PRO A 289 23.53 -12.35 -22.15
N ALA A 290 24.42 -12.05 -21.20
CA ALA A 290 25.72 -12.70 -21.08
C ALA A 290 25.62 -14.11 -20.48
N THR A 291 24.81 -14.28 -19.43
CA THR A 291 24.69 -15.56 -18.70
C THR A 291 23.47 -16.38 -19.10
N GLN A 292 22.51 -15.78 -19.80
CA GLN A 292 21.21 -16.37 -20.13
C GLN A 292 20.42 -16.84 -18.89
N GLN A 293 20.76 -16.29 -17.71
CA GLN A 293 20.06 -16.52 -16.45
C GLN A 293 19.09 -15.37 -16.17
N PRO A 294 18.08 -15.57 -15.30
CA PRO A 294 17.28 -14.48 -14.78
C PRO A 294 18.15 -13.40 -14.11
N LEU A 295 17.77 -12.14 -14.25
CA LEU A 295 18.48 -11.05 -13.57
C LEU A 295 18.27 -11.17 -12.05
N PRO A 296 19.32 -10.97 -11.25
CA PRO A 296 19.18 -10.94 -9.81
C PRO A 296 18.46 -9.66 -9.35
N PHE A 297 17.96 -9.62 -8.11
CA PHE A 297 17.17 -8.49 -7.59
C PHE A 297 17.93 -7.16 -7.61
N GLU A 298 19.24 -7.22 -7.33
CA GLU A 298 20.14 -6.07 -7.28
C GLU A 298 20.54 -5.50 -8.65
N ALA A 299 20.10 -6.13 -9.75
CA ALA A 299 20.39 -5.59 -11.08
C ALA A 299 19.62 -4.28 -11.29
N VAL A 300 20.36 -3.21 -11.61
CA VAL A 300 19.78 -1.88 -11.81
C VAL A 300 18.96 -1.84 -13.10
N GLY A 301 19.45 -2.46 -14.18
CA GLY A 301 18.82 -2.50 -15.49
C GLY A 301 17.77 -3.60 -15.65
N ARG A 302 16.95 -3.87 -14.63
CA ARG A 302 15.88 -4.87 -14.73
C ARG A 302 14.72 -4.36 -15.61
N PRO A 303 14.27 -5.14 -16.59
CA PRO A 303 13.09 -4.82 -17.40
C PRO A 303 11.82 -4.70 -16.56
N PHE A 304 10.84 -3.97 -17.09
CA PHE A 304 9.52 -3.80 -16.50
C PHE A 304 8.48 -3.52 -17.59
N ILE A 305 7.20 -3.57 -17.20
CA ILE A 305 6.07 -3.19 -18.05
C ILE A 305 5.35 -2.00 -17.42
N GLU A 306 5.18 -0.93 -18.20
CA GLU A 306 4.49 0.27 -17.73
C GLU A 306 3.32 0.65 -18.65
N VAL A 307 2.12 0.68 -18.05
CA VAL A 307 0.89 1.13 -18.68
C VAL A 307 0.74 2.63 -18.42
N THR A 308 1.23 3.44 -19.36
CA THR A 308 1.20 4.90 -19.24
C THR A 308 -0.23 5.45 -19.38
N GLY A 309 -0.44 6.73 -19.04
CA GLY A 309 -1.75 7.37 -19.13
C GLY A 309 -2.43 7.24 -20.50
N GLY A 310 -3.71 6.86 -20.47
CA GLY A 310 -4.51 6.54 -21.67
C GLY A 310 -4.22 5.18 -22.30
N GLY A 311 -3.20 4.45 -21.80
CA GLY A 311 -2.86 3.12 -22.25
C GLY A 311 -3.74 2.04 -21.60
N GLU A 312 -3.76 0.88 -22.24
CA GLU A 312 -4.52 -0.29 -21.79
C GLU A 312 -3.65 -1.54 -21.80
N LEU A 313 -3.72 -2.36 -20.76
CA LEU A 313 -3.09 -3.68 -20.73
C LEU A 313 -4.10 -4.74 -20.31
N ASN A 314 -4.28 -5.76 -21.13
CA ASN A 314 -5.07 -6.94 -20.80
C ASN A 314 -4.18 -8.17 -20.76
N ALA A 315 -4.01 -8.76 -19.58
CA ALA A 315 -3.25 -9.98 -19.37
C ALA A 315 -4.19 -11.11 -18.94
N THR A 316 -4.16 -12.23 -19.66
CA THR A 316 -4.91 -13.44 -19.34
C THR A 316 -3.98 -14.64 -19.34
N ASP A 317 -4.02 -15.46 -18.29
CA ASP A 317 -3.18 -16.65 -18.16
C ASP A 317 -1.68 -16.33 -18.38
N THR A 318 -1.23 -15.21 -17.83
CA THR A 318 0.11 -14.64 -18.08
C THR A 318 0.97 -14.78 -16.83
N THR A 319 2.27 -15.07 -17.02
CA THR A 319 3.26 -15.05 -15.93
C THR A 319 4.28 -13.97 -16.20
N ILE A 320 4.58 -13.10 -15.24
CA ILE A 320 5.61 -12.06 -15.33
C ILE A 320 6.61 -12.28 -14.20
N THR A 321 7.90 -12.48 -14.51
CA THR A 321 8.89 -12.81 -13.50
C THR A 321 10.20 -12.07 -13.68
N ASP A 322 10.90 -11.85 -12.56
CA ASP A 322 12.22 -11.25 -12.52
C ASP A 322 12.31 -9.80 -13.00
N MET A 323 11.24 -9.02 -12.85
CA MET A 323 11.13 -7.65 -13.34
C MET A 323 11.10 -6.59 -12.21
N GLY A 324 11.19 -5.34 -12.63
CA GLY A 324 11.13 -4.18 -11.74
C GLY A 324 12.52 -3.79 -11.22
N THR A 325 12.79 -2.49 -11.21
CA THR A 325 14.08 -1.95 -10.77
C THR A 325 14.04 -1.66 -9.27
N PRO A 326 15.05 -2.08 -8.50
CA PRO A 326 15.14 -1.79 -7.07
C PRO A 326 15.28 -0.28 -6.78
N GLU A 327 14.94 0.12 -5.56
CA GLU A 327 15.19 1.49 -5.10
C GLU A 327 16.70 1.68 -4.84
N HIS A 328 17.32 2.64 -5.54
CA HIS A 328 18.73 2.98 -5.38
C HIS A 328 18.92 4.50 -5.20
N GLY A 329 18.77 4.98 -3.96
CA GLY A 329 18.97 6.41 -3.64
C GLY A 329 17.70 7.24 -3.79
N GLU A 330 17.77 8.38 -4.52
CA GLU A 330 16.64 9.31 -4.71
C GLU A 330 15.62 8.85 -5.77
N GLU A 331 15.89 7.75 -6.48
CA GLU A 331 14.99 7.21 -7.50
C GLU A 331 14.06 6.15 -6.89
N SER A 332 12.75 6.32 -7.12
CA SER A 332 11.75 5.35 -6.70
C SER A 332 11.92 4.03 -7.46
N ALA A 333 11.83 2.92 -6.74
CA ALA A 333 11.64 1.58 -7.29
C ALA A 333 10.60 1.56 -8.42
N GLU A 334 10.89 0.89 -9.53
CA GLU A 334 9.88 0.59 -10.56
C GLU A 334 9.27 -0.81 -10.30
N PRO A 335 7.94 -0.95 -10.40
CA PRO A 335 7.28 -2.24 -10.29
C PRO A 335 7.60 -3.13 -11.50
N GLY A 336 7.45 -4.45 -11.35
CA GLY A 336 7.47 -5.35 -12.49
C GLY A 336 6.35 -5.03 -13.49
N LEU A 337 5.17 -4.65 -12.96
CA LEU A 337 4.04 -4.14 -13.74
C LEU A 337 3.43 -2.89 -13.09
N GLY A 338 3.57 -1.74 -13.75
CA GLY A 338 3.01 -0.46 -13.30
C GLY A 338 1.83 0.02 -14.14
N PHE A 339 0.74 0.46 -13.51
CA PHE A 339 -0.37 1.18 -14.11
C PHE A 339 -0.32 2.64 -13.66
N ASN A 340 0.00 3.54 -14.57
CA ASN A 340 0.18 4.97 -14.29
C ASN A 340 -1.10 5.79 -14.45
N PRO A 341 -1.12 7.08 -14.05
CA PRO A 341 -2.35 7.86 -13.96
C PRO A 341 -3.19 7.84 -15.24
N GLY A 342 -4.46 7.45 -15.10
CA GLY A 342 -5.41 7.38 -16.20
C GLY A 342 -5.24 6.18 -17.15
N SER A 343 -4.35 5.24 -16.85
CA SER A 343 -4.31 3.93 -17.53
C SER A 343 -5.47 3.02 -17.11
N THR A 344 -5.73 1.97 -17.89
CA THR A 344 -6.78 0.96 -17.61
C THR A 344 -6.35 -0.44 -18.04
N GLY A 345 -7.16 -1.46 -17.79
CA GLY A 345 -6.83 -2.82 -18.21
C GLY A 345 -7.46 -3.94 -17.39
N SER A 346 -6.94 -5.15 -17.60
CA SER A 346 -7.34 -6.34 -16.83
C SER A 346 -6.16 -7.29 -16.59
N LEU A 347 -6.15 -7.91 -15.40
CA LEU A 347 -5.26 -8.99 -15.00
C LEU A 347 -6.11 -10.19 -14.59
N VAL A 348 -6.17 -11.21 -15.45
CA VAL A 348 -7.03 -12.39 -15.26
C VAL A 348 -6.16 -13.65 -15.19
N ARG A 349 -6.15 -14.33 -14.05
CA ARG A 349 -5.29 -15.50 -13.81
C ARG A 349 -3.83 -15.20 -14.13
N THR A 350 -3.37 -14.03 -13.67
CA THR A 350 -2.01 -13.54 -13.88
C THR A 350 -1.14 -13.87 -12.68
N THR A 351 0.09 -14.33 -12.92
CA THR A 351 1.09 -14.58 -11.88
C THR A 351 2.25 -13.61 -12.02
N LEU A 352 2.68 -13.02 -10.91
CA LEU A 352 3.88 -12.20 -10.83
C LEU A 352 4.83 -12.78 -9.78
N GLN A 353 6.06 -13.12 -10.17
CA GLN A 353 7.00 -13.81 -9.28
C GLN A 353 8.40 -13.17 -9.30
N ARG A 354 9.04 -13.02 -8.13
CA ARG A 354 10.40 -12.48 -7.99
C ARG A 354 10.59 -11.09 -8.62
N ASN A 355 9.57 -10.24 -8.53
CA ASN A 355 9.67 -8.86 -9.00
C ASN A 355 10.18 -7.96 -7.86
N ASN A 356 10.63 -6.74 -8.15
CA ASN A 356 10.92 -5.79 -7.07
C ASN A 356 9.64 -5.43 -6.30
N VAL A 357 8.72 -4.70 -6.95
CA VAL A 357 7.30 -4.65 -6.56
C VAL A 357 6.53 -5.46 -7.59
N GLY A 358 5.57 -6.29 -7.17
CA GLY A 358 4.79 -7.11 -8.10
C GLY A 358 3.98 -6.24 -9.07
N VAL A 359 2.92 -5.63 -8.56
CA VAL A 359 2.01 -4.76 -9.33
C VAL A 359 1.80 -3.44 -8.60
N GLU A 360 1.88 -2.31 -9.30
CA GLU A 360 1.46 -1.00 -8.78
C GLU A 360 0.36 -0.39 -9.65
N LEU A 361 -0.74 0.05 -9.03
CA LEU A 361 -1.77 0.87 -9.63
C LEU A 361 -1.70 2.28 -9.02
N SER A 362 -1.17 3.25 -9.76
CA SER A 362 -1.06 4.65 -9.34
C SER A 362 -2.03 5.51 -10.14
N GLU A 363 -3.14 5.94 -9.51
CA GLU A 363 -4.20 6.76 -10.10
C GLU A 363 -4.76 6.19 -11.43
N SER A 364 -4.73 4.86 -11.58
CA SER A 364 -5.31 4.13 -12.71
C SER A 364 -6.84 4.12 -12.63
N ARG A 365 -7.50 3.69 -13.70
CA ARG A 365 -8.97 3.70 -13.83
C ARG A 365 -9.51 2.36 -14.30
N ASN A 366 -10.54 1.88 -13.62
CA ASN A 366 -11.33 0.70 -14.00
C ASN A 366 -10.49 -0.55 -14.29
N VAL A 367 -9.39 -0.76 -13.54
CA VAL A 367 -8.58 -1.97 -13.72
C VAL A 367 -9.32 -3.16 -13.12
N LYS A 368 -9.47 -4.24 -13.90
CA LYS A 368 -10.05 -5.49 -13.40
C LYS A 368 -8.94 -6.44 -12.95
N ILE A 369 -8.95 -6.89 -11.71
CA ILE A 369 -8.00 -7.89 -11.19
C ILE A 369 -8.78 -9.11 -10.70
N ASP A 370 -8.53 -10.27 -11.31
CA ASP A 370 -9.31 -11.49 -11.13
C ASP A 370 -8.40 -12.73 -11.17
N GLY A 371 -8.07 -13.30 -10.00
CA GLY A 371 -7.15 -14.43 -9.89
C GLY A 371 -5.68 -14.03 -10.01
N LEU A 372 -5.29 -12.88 -9.45
CA LEU A 372 -3.90 -12.42 -9.42
C LEU A 372 -3.11 -13.15 -8.32
N THR A 373 -1.98 -13.75 -8.67
CA THR A 373 -1.00 -14.25 -7.71
C THR A 373 0.26 -13.41 -7.77
N VAL A 374 0.73 -12.90 -6.64
CA VAL A 374 2.02 -12.21 -6.52
C VAL A 374 2.86 -12.89 -5.44
N SER A 375 4.05 -13.35 -5.81
CA SER A 375 4.89 -14.12 -4.90
C SER A 375 6.36 -13.76 -4.94
N GLU A 376 7.02 -13.84 -3.79
CA GLU A 376 8.48 -13.69 -3.66
C GLU A 376 8.99 -12.34 -4.22
N SER A 377 8.16 -11.30 -4.23
CA SER A 377 8.63 -9.96 -4.60
C SER A 377 9.57 -9.44 -3.50
N GLU A 378 10.60 -8.67 -3.87
CA GLU A 378 11.55 -8.12 -2.90
C GLU A 378 10.88 -7.12 -1.94
N GLY A 379 10.03 -6.26 -2.48
CA GLY A 379 9.22 -5.30 -1.74
C GLY A 379 7.76 -5.75 -1.62
N GLU A 380 6.85 -4.85 -2.02
CA GLU A 380 5.40 -5.04 -1.92
C GLU A 380 4.87 -6.01 -3.00
N GLY A 381 3.86 -6.80 -2.66
CA GLY A 381 3.16 -7.65 -3.64
C GLY A 381 2.28 -6.82 -4.59
N LEU A 382 1.17 -6.28 -4.07
CA LEU A 382 0.24 -5.42 -4.80
C LEU A 382 0.11 -4.05 -4.13
N VAL A 383 0.36 -2.98 -4.88
CA VAL A 383 0.20 -1.60 -4.45
C VAL A 383 -0.99 -0.96 -5.16
N LEU A 384 -1.94 -0.44 -4.38
CA LEU A 384 -3.10 0.32 -4.84
C LEU A 384 -2.98 1.75 -4.32
N ASN A 385 -2.72 2.72 -5.19
CA ASN A 385 -2.44 4.11 -4.82
C ASN A 385 -3.35 5.08 -5.58
N GLY A 386 -4.48 5.44 -4.98
CA GLY A 386 -5.43 6.40 -5.54
C GLY A 386 -6.16 5.93 -6.81
N ASP A 387 -6.14 4.63 -7.08
CA ASP A 387 -6.82 4.02 -8.22
C ASP A 387 -8.34 4.15 -8.13
N GLN A 388 -9.03 4.29 -9.27
CA GLN A 388 -10.47 4.56 -9.32
C GLN A 388 -11.22 3.48 -10.07
N GLY A 389 -12.26 2.91 -9.44
CA GLY A 389 -13.12 1.90 -10.07
C GLY A 389 -12.46 0.54 -10.29
N THR A 390 -11.29 0.29 -9.68
CA THR A 390 -10.65 -1.03 -9.70
C THR A 390 -11.53 -2.06 -9.03
N THR A 391 -11.55 -3.27 -9.60
CA THR A 391 -12.26 -4.42 -9.03
C THR A 391 -11.26 -5.51 -8.70
N LEU A 392 -11.40 -6.08 -7.50
CA LEU A 392 -10.49 -7.10 -6.97
C LEU A 392 -11.27 -8.39 -6.73
N ALA A 393 -10.74 -9.51 -7.21
CA ALA A 393 -11.25 -10.84 -6.92
C ALA A 393 -10.11 -11.86 -6.93
N GLY A 394 -10.05 -12.73 -5.91
CA GLY A 394 -9.13 -13.86 -5.87
C GLY A 394 -7.65 -13.44 -5.92
N ILE A 395 -7.26 -12.47 -5.10
CA ILE A 395 -5.88 -12.01 -5.00
C ILE A 395 -5.12 -12.91 -4.01
N ARG A 396 -3.93 -13.36 -4.39
CA ARG A 396 -3.03 -14.14 -3.54
C ARG A 396 -1.67 -13.45 -3.47
N ALA A 397 -1.21 -13.06 -2.28
CA ALA A 397 0.09 -12.39 -2.08
C ALA A 397 0.96 -13.15 -1.07
N GLU A 398 2.04 -13.78 -1.54
CA GLU A 398 2.80 -14.77 -0.75
C GLU A 398 4.30 -14.51 -0.70
N GLY A 399 4.88 -14.59 0.50
CA GLY A 399 6.33 -14.57 0.66
C GLY A 399 7.01 -13.31 0.11
N ASN A 400 6.30 -12.19 -0.04
CA ASN A 400 6.90 -10.94 -0.47
C ASN A 400 7.70 -10.32 0.68
N GLY A 401 8.82 -9.65 0.42
CA GLY A 401 9.69 -9.09 1.46
C GLY A 401 9.06 -7.91 2.21
N GLY A 402 8.15 -7.18 1.58
CA GLY A 402 7.32 -6.13 2.17
C GLY A 402 5.96 -6.63 2.66
N ASN A 403 4.91 -5.86 2.41
CA ASN A 403 3.53 -6.29 2.66
C ASN A 403 2.98 -7.10 1.48
N GLY A 404 1.98 -7.92 1.74
CA GLY A 404 1.27 -8.63 0.67
C GLY A 404 0.50 -7.66 -0.23
N VAL A 405 -0.34 -6.81 0.39
CA VAL A 405 -1.11 -5.76 -0.28
C VAL A 405 -0.99 -4.45 0.47
N TYR A 406 -0.62 -3.39 -0.24
CA TYR A 406 -0.54 -2.03 0.28
C TYR A 406 -1.57 -1.14 -0.42
N VAL A 407 -2.40 -0.46 0.37
CA VAL A 407 -3.48 0.39 -0.13
C VAL A 407 -3.34 1.80 0.45
N SER A 408 -3.28 2.80 -0.43
CA SER A 408 -3.20 4.22 -0.09
C SER A 408 -3.94 5.10 -1.10
N GLY A 409 -4.02 6.39 -0.78
CA GLY A 409 -4.66 7.38 -1.63
C GLY A 409 -6.19 7.30 -1.57
N GLU A 410 -6.84 8.30 -2.17
CA GLU A 410 -8.30 8.39 -2.20
C GLU A 410 -8.86 7.41 -3.24
N SER A 411 -9.65 6.44 -2.78
CA SER A 411 -10.38 5.51 -3.65
C SER A 411 -11.63 5.02 -2.94
N ASN A 412 -12.69 4.74 -3.70
CA ASN A 412 -13.94 4.16 -3.18
C ASN A 412 -14.06 2.65 -3.49
N ALA A 413 -13.06 2.02 -4.11
CA ALA A 413 -13.10 0.60 -4.44
C ALA A 413 -13.05 -0.28 -3.18
N PRO A 414 -13.96 -1.25 -2.99
CA PRO A 414 -13.88 -2.16 -1.85
C PRO A 414 -12.59 -3.00 -1.92
N ILE A 415 -11.96 -3.21 -0.76
CA ILE A 415 -10.76 -4.03 -0.60
C ILE A 415 -11.25 -5.42 -0.23
N THR A 416 -11.29 -6.34 -1.20
CA THR A 416 -11.92 -7.65 -1.01
C THR A 416 -11.25 -8.80 -1.75
N GLY A 417 -11.49 -10.03 -1.26
CA GLY A 417 -11.08 -11.26 -1.92
C GLY A 417 -9.57 -11.45 -1.94
N ILE A 418 -8.89 -11.08 -0.85
CA ILE A 418 -7.42 -11.13 -0.72
C ILE A 418 -7.04 -12.24 0.26
N SER A 419 -6.09 -13.06 -0.14
CA SER A 419 -5.39 -14.02 0.72
C SER A 419 -3.91 -13.66 0.76
N THR A 420 -3.34 -13.57 1.97
CA THR A 420 -1.90 -13.31 2.16
C THR A 420 -1.26 -14.39 3.00
N ALA A 421 -0.02 -14.75 2.67
CA ALA A 421 0.74 -15.72 3.44
C ALA A 421 2.24 -15.40 3.51
N GLY A 422 2.80 -15.42 4.72
CA GLY A 422 4.26 -15.41 4.90
C GLY A 422 4.99 -14.17 4.40
N ASN A 423 4.32 -13.01 4.29
CA ASN A 423 4.98 -11.77 3.85
C ASN A 423 5.87 -11.20 4.97
N GLY A 424 6.93 -10.47 4.59
CA GLY A 424 7.95 -9.96 5.50
C GLY A 424 7.47 -8.86 6.45
N LEU A 425 6.34 -8.21 6.14
CA LEU A 425 5.66 -7.24 6.98
C LEU A 425 4.22 -7.66 7.27
N TYR A 426 3.23 -6.85 6.88
CA TYR A 426 1.83 -7.17 7.09
C TYR A 426 1.24 -7.89 5.88
N GLY A 427 0.20 -8.69 6.09
CA GLY A 427 -0.62 -9.20 4.99
C GLY A 427 -1.21 -8.05 4.19
N VAL A 428 -2.00 -7.20 4.85
CA VAL A 428 -2.66 -6.04 4.24
C VAL A 428 -2.38 -4.76 5.03
N VAL A 429 -2.10 -3.68 4.32
CA VAL A 429 -1.98 -2.32 4.89
C VAL A 429 -2.98 -1.40 4.21
N VAL A 430 -3.73 -0.63 5.01
CA VAL A 430 -4.57 0.46 4.54
C VAL A 430 -4.13 1.77 5.20
N THR A 431 -3.70 2.73 4.40
CA THR A 431 -3.16 4.01 4.89
C THR A 431 -3.93 5.21 4.33
N GLY A 432 -4.34 6.14 5.21
CA GLY A 432 -4.81 7.47 4.82
C GLY A 432 -6.10 7.47 4.00
N ARG A 433 -6.96 6.45 4.16
CA ARG A 433 -8.11 6.22 3.29
C ARG A 433 -9.43 6.36 4.05
N PRO A 434 -10.17 7.47 3.86
CA PRO A 434 -11.47 7.66 4.51
C PRO A 434 -12.54 6.73 3.90
N GLY A 435 -13.41 6.16 4.74
CA GLY A 435 -14.58 5.39 4.29
C GLY A 435 -14.29 4.02 3.70
N ALA A 436 -13.06 3.50 3.82
CA ALA A 436 -12.68 2.24 3.20
C ALA A 436 -13.52 1.05 3.71
N GLN A 437 -13.86 0.14 2.80
CA GLN A 437 -14.56 -1.11 3.11
C GLN A 437 -13.58 -2.26 2.86
N VAL A 438 -13.19 -2.96 3.93
CA VAL A 438 -12.27 -4.12 3.90
C VAL A 438 -13.08 -5.37 4.22
N THR A 439 -13.17 -6.33 3.30
CA THR A 439 -14.04 -7.50 3.50
C THR A 439 -13.56 -8.77 2.80
N GLY A 440 -13.75 -9.94 3.42
CA GLY A 440 -13.37 -11.22 2.81
C GLY A 440 -11.87 -11.35 2.64
N ILE A 441 -11.12 -11.12 3.73
CA ILE A 441 -9.65 -11.14 3.74
C ILE A 441 -9.19 -12.29 4.62
N THR A 442 -8.22 -13.07 4.15
CA THR A 442 -7.57 -14.14 4.94
C THR A 442 -6.07 -13.91 4.98
N THR A 443 -5.48 -13.91 6.16
CA THR A 443 -4.04 -13.68 6.36
C THR A 443 -3.44 -14.81 7.19
N GLU A 444 -2.23 -15.27 6.84
CA GLU A 444 -1.55 -16.36 7.55
C GLU A 444 -0.04 -16.14 7.66
N GLY A 445 0.51 -16.17 8.88
CA GLY A 445 1.96 -16.21 9.10
C GLY A 445 2.77 -15.02 8.55
N ASP A 446 2.16 -13.85 8.35
CA ASP A 446 2.87 -12.62 7.97
C ASP A 446 3.70 -12.12 9.16
N GLN A 447 4.92 -11.66 8.92
CA GLN A 447 5.93 -11.50 9.99
C GLN A 447 5.65 -10.33 10.95
N ALA A 448 4.86 -9.33 10.55
CA ALA A 448 4.43 -8.23 11.41
C ALA A 448 2.98 -8.37 11.88
N GLY A 449 2.07 -8.84 11.02
CA GLY A 449 0.67 -9.06 11.35
C GLY A 449 -0.26 -9.19 10.14
N GLY A 450 -1.54 -9.47 10.39
CA GLY A 450 -2.53 -9.67 9.33
C GLY A 450 -2.93 -8.36 8.65
N LEU A 451 -3.47 -7.41 9.44
CA LEU A 451 -3.99 -6.14 8.93
C LEU A 451 -3.44 -4.94 9.72
N ARG A 452 -2.95 -3.93 9.00
CA ARG A 452 -2.61 -2.61 9.56
C ARG A 452 -3.53 -1.52 9.02
N LEU A 453 -4.16 -0.78 9.91
CA LEU A 453 -4.89 0.45 9.63
C LEU A 453 -4.10 1.65 10.15
N ASN A 454 -3.63 2.50 9.25
CA ASN A 454 -2.79 3.65 9.56
C ASN A 454 -3.45 4.92 9.06
N GLN A 455 -3.63 5.94 9.92
CA GLN A 455 -4.35 7.16 9.52
C GLN A 455 -5.71 6.86 8.87
N ALA A 456 -6.38 5.81 9.34
CA ALA A 456 -7.63 5.31 8.77
C ALA A 456 -8.81 6.07 9.37
N VAL A 457 -9.73 6.54 8.55
CA VAL A 457 -10.91 7.31 8.99
C VAL A 457 -12.17 6.61 8.47
N ASP A 458 -13.15 6.36 9.33
CA ASP A 458 -14.44 5.77 8.96
C ASP A 458 -14.31 4.43 8.19
N VAL A 459 -13.33 3.60 8.57
CA VAL A 459 -13.05 2.32 7.91
C VAL A 459 -13.85 1.19 8.55
N THR A 460 -14.51 0.38 7.72
CA THR A 460 -15.19 -0.84 8.16
C THR A 460 -14.42 -2.07 7.69
N VAL A 461 -14.10 -2.95 8.63
CA VAL A 461 -13.50 -4.26 8.39
C VAL A 461 -14.51 -5.33 8.77
N SER A 462 -14.81 -6.24 7.84
CA SER A 462 -15.72 -7.37 8.07
C SER A 462 -15.20 -8.65 7.44
N ASP A 463 -15.66 -9.82 7.88
CA ASP A 463 -15.27 -11.13 7.30
C ASP A 463 -13.74 -11.26 7.13
N PHE A 464 -13.02 -10.90 8.18
CA PHE A 464 -11.56 -10.93 8.23
C PHE A 464 -11.11 -12.12 9.06
N THR A 465 -10.24 -12.95 8.48
CA THR A 465 -9.64 -14.10 9.15
C THR A 465 -8.12 -13.92 9.26
N ALA A 466 -7.59 -14.08 10.47
CA ALA A 466 -6.14 -14.09 10.72
C ALA A 466 -5.72 -15.35 11.48
N ASN A 467 -4.77 -16.09 10.92
CA ASN A 467 -4.23 -17.31 11.53
C ASN A 467 -2.74 -17.12 11.83
N ASP A 468 -2.35 -17.36 13.08
CA ASP A 468 -0.96 -17.33 13.54
C ASP A 468 -0.20 -16.03 13.25
N GLN A 469 -0.93 -14.92 13.22
CA GLN A 469 -0.37 -13.59 13.03
C GLN A 469 0.28 -13.08 14.33
N PRO A 470 1.48 -12.47 14.29
CA PRO A 470 2.04 -11.79 15.45
C PRO A 470 1.10 -10.70 16.00
N ILE A 471 0.39 -10.00 15.11
CA ILE A 471 -0.73 -9.12 15.43
C ILE A 471 -1.84 -9.37 14.40
N GLY A 472 -3.06 -9.73 14.83
CA GLY A 472 -4.19 -9.91 13.92
C GLY A 472 -4.58 -8.61 13.22
N VAL A 473 -4.98 -7.60 14.00
CA VAL A 473 -5.31 -6.24 13.52
C VAL A 473 -4.57 -5.20 14.36
N PHE A 474 -3.89 -4.26 13.69
CA PHE A 474 -3.21 -3.14 14.32
C PHE A 474 -3.77 -1.81 13.81
N THR A 475 -4.27 -0.97 14.70
CA THR A 475 -4.71 0.40 14.37
C THR A 475 -3.79 1.42 15.01
N HIS A 476 -3.29 2.39 14.25
CA HIS A 476 -2.41 3.43 14.78
C HIS A 476 -2.43 4.74 13.98
N VAL A 477 -1.76 5.76 14.54
CA VAL A 477 -1.54 7.11 13.99
C VAL A 477 -2.84 7.79 13.57
N GLY A 478 -3.58 8.34 14.54
CA GLY A 478 -4.73 9.20 14.28
C GLY A 478 -5.89 8.50 13.56
N SER A 479 -6.00 7.19 13.71
CA SER A 479 -7.12 6.43 13.14
C SER A 479 -8.40 6.67 13.94
N THR A 480 -9.54 6.84 13.28
CA THR A 480 -10.83 7.11 13.94
C THR A 480 -12.03 6.58 13.18
N GLY A 481 -13.15 6.31 13.87
CA GLY A 481 -14.37 5.83 13.22
C GLY A 481 -14.24 4.40 12.69
N ILE A 482 -13.43 3.56 13.33
CA ILE A 482 -13.14 2.21 12.84
C ILE A 482 -14.21 1.24 13.33
N VAL A 483 -14.77 0.43 12.43
CA VAL A 483 -15.67 -0.69 12.77
C VAL A 483 -14.99 -1.99 12.42
N LEU A 484 -14.82 -2.87 13.40
CA LEU A 484 -14.28 -4.22 13.26
C LEU A 484 -15.41 -5.21 13.58
N ASP A 485 -15.97 -5.86 12.57
CA ASP A 485 -17.20 -6.65 12.69
C ASP A 485 -17.02 -8.09 12.21
N GLY A 486 -17.28 -9.08 13.05
CA GLY A 486 -17.22 -10.48 12.62
C GLY A 486 -15.81 -10.99 12.33
N LEU A 487 -14.79 -10.49 13.06
CA LEU A 487 -13.41 -10.95 12.87
C LEU A 487 -13.23 -12.35 13.45
N LYS A 488 -12.39 -13.17 12.81
CA LYS A 488 -11.97 -14.49 13.30
C LYS A 488 -10.46 -14.52 13.40
N MET A 489 -9.94 -14.70 14.59
CA MET A 489 -8.50 -14.74 14.82
C MET A 489 -8.12 -15.97 15.63
N THR A 490 -7.13 -16.72 15.16
CA THR A 490 -6.64 -17.91 15.87
C THR A 490 -5.13 -17.82 16.05
N GLY A 491 -4.68 -18.19 17.26
CA GLY A 491 -3.27 -18.24 17.62
C GLY A 491 -2.62 -16.85 17.71
N GLY A 492 -1.37 -16.78 17.24
CA GLY A 492 -0.65 -15.51 17.18
C GLY A 492 -0.14 -15.00 18.53
N ARG A 493 0.32 -13.74 18.58
CA ARG A 493 0.78 -13.11 19.83
C ARG A 493 -0.26 -12.14 20.39
N ARG A 494 -0.86 -11.32 19.53
CA ARG A 494 -1.95 -10.40 19.89
C ARG A 494 -3.06 -10.47 18.83
N GLY A 495 -4.32 -10.43 19.25
CA GLY A 495 -5.46 -10.34 18.33
C GLY A 495 -5.60 -8.93 17.77
N VAL A 496 -6.37 -8.09 18.46
CA VAL A 496 -6.58 -6.67 18.12
C VAL A 496 -5.71 -5.78 19.00
N VAL A 497 -5.00 -4.85 18.38
CA VAL A 497 -4.18 -3.83 19.08
C VAL A 497 -4.60 -2.45 18.62
N VAL A 498 -5.12 -1.68 19.57
CA VAL A 498 -5.58 -0.30 19.38
C VAL A 498 -4.55 0.65 19.99
N GLU A 499 -3.76 1.33 19.16
CA GLU A 499 -2.75 2.28 19.63
C GLU A 499 -3.38 3.55 20.21
N LYS A 500 -2.63 4.27 21.06
CA LYS A 500 -3.10 5.42 21.84
C LYS A 500 -3.71 6.56 21.05
N SER A 501 -3.23 6.79 19.82
CA SER A 501 -3.77 7.82 18.95
C SER A 501 -5.07 7.41 18.23
N THR A 502 -5.54 6.17 18.42
CA THR A 502 -6.81 5.71 17.84
C THR A 502 -7.99 6.14 18.71
N THR A 503 -9.05 6.64 18.09
CA THR A 503 -10.30 6.98 18.78
C THR A 503 -11.53 6.41 18.09
N ASN A 504 -12.68 6.33 18.79
CA ASN A 504 -13.97 5.97 18.20
C ASN A 504 -13.91 4.66 17.39
N LEU A 505 -13.53 3.56 18.05
CA LEU A 505 -13.46 2.23 17.44
C LEU A 505 -14.53 1.32 18.04
N ASP A 506 -15.26 0.60 17.19
CA ASP A 506 -16.25 -0.42 17.57
C ASP A 506 -15.76 -1.81 17.12
N LEU A 507 -15.40 -2.67 18.08
CA LEU A 507 -15.07 -4.08 17.86
C LEU A 507 -16.26 -4.94 18.28
N ARG A 508 -16.86 -5.67 17.35
CA ARG A 508 -18.07 -6.44 17.64
C ARG A 508 -18.17 -7.78 16.93
N ASN A 509 -19.01 -8.64 17.48
CA ASN A 509 -19.38 -9.96 16.92
C ASN A 509 -18.17 -10.83 16.52
N SER A 510 -17.04 -10.68 17.20
CA SER A 510 -15.75 -11.25 16.79
C SER A 510 -15.33 -12.40 17.70
N THR A 511 -14.55 -13.33 17.17
CA THR A 511 -13.97 -14.46 17.92
C THR A 511 -12.44 -14.40 17.83
N ILE A 512 -11.78 -14.40 18.99
CA ILE A 512 -10.31 -14.36 19.10
C ILE A 512 -9.86 -15.47 20.05
N GLU A 513 -9.06 -16.41 19.55
CA GLU A 513 -8.65 -17.61 20.28
C GLU A 513 -7.12 -17.75 20.34
N GLY A 514 -6.58 -18.22 21.46
CA GLY A 514 -5.19 -18.68 21.56
C GLY A 514 -4.13 -17.58 21.55
N SER A 515 -4.50 -16.34 21.88
CA SER A 515 -3.56 -15.20 21.90
C SER A 515 -2.54 -15.30 23.05
N ARG A 516 -1.26 -15.46 22.70
CA ARG A 516 -0.17 -15.66 23.68
C ARG A 516 0.10 -14.48 24.63
N VAL A 517 -0.27 -13.26 24.27
CA VAL A 517 -0.09 -12.06 25.10
C VAL A 517 -1.43 -11.42 25.46
N SER A 518 -2.22 -11.05 24.47
CA SER A 518 -3.53 -10.44 24.71
C SER A 518 -4.45 -10.60 23.51
N ALA A 519 -5.71 -10.97 23.72
CA ALA A 519 -6.66 -11.04 22.62
C ALA A 519 -7.07 -9.64 22.14
N VAL A 520 -7.37 -8.72 23.06
CA VAL A 520 -7.64 -7.30 22.76
C VAL A 520 -6.76 -6.41 23.65
N ASN A 521 -5.95 -5.55 23.03
CA ASN A 521 -5.13 -4.56 23.71
C ASN A 521 -5.56 -3.14 23.33
N ILE A 522 -5.94 -2.33 24.31
CA ILE A 522 -6.54 -1.01 24.10
C ILE A 522 -5.68 0.06 24.76
N GLY A 523 -5.06 0.90 23.94
CA GLY A 523 -4.42 2.15 24.37
C GLY A 523 -5.20 3.40 23.96
N GLY A 524 -6.13 3.30 23.01
CA GLY A 524 -6.92 4.41 22.46
C GLY A 524 -8.10 4.86 23.33
N LYS A 525 -8.95 5.74 22.79
CA LYS A 525 -10.12 6.32 23.50
C LYS A 525 -11.43 6.11 22.76
N ASP A 526 -12.55 6.16 23.47
CA ASP A 526 -13.89 5.99 22.89
C ASP A 526 -14.01 4.63 22.18
N ILE A 527 -13.62 3.57 22.88
CA ILE A 527 -13.52 2.21 22.32
C ILE A 527 -14.66 1.37 22.86
N ARG A 528 -15.42 0.74 21.96
CA ARG A 528 -16.49 -0.19 22.29
C ARG A 528 -16.08 -1.60 21.88
N VAL A 529 -16.32 -2.56 22.77
CA VAL A 529 -16.15 -3.99 22.52
C VAL A 529 -17.47 -4.67 22.84
N ASN A 530 -18.18 -5.16 21.81
CA ASN A 530 -19.56 -5.62 21.94
C ASN A 530 -19.77 -7.05 21.40
N GLY A 531 -20.20 -7.98 22.26
CA GLY A 531 -20.51 -9.34 21.82
C GLY A 531 -19.29 -10.10 21.28
N VAL A 532 -18.13 -9.88 21.90
CA VAL A 532 -16.86 -10.50 21.48
C VAL A 532 -16.56 -11.72 22.33
N GLN A 533 -16.17 -12.81 21.66
CA GLN A 533 -15.78 -14.08 22.28
C GLN A 533 -14.26 -14.20 22.28
N LEU A 534 -13.70 -14.39 23.46
CA LEU A 534 -12.26 -14.45 23.71
C LEU A 534 -11.93 -15.77 24.38
N ALA A 535 -11.07 -16.59 23.78
CA ALA A 535 -10.74 -17.91 24.31
C ALA A 535 -9.23 -18.09 24.46
N ASP A 536 -8.81 -18.74 25.55
CA ASP A 536 -7.43 -19.18 25.80
C ASP A 536 -6.35 -18.10 25.59
N ALA A 537 -6.69 -16.86 25.94
CA ALA A 537 -5.76 -15.74 25.89
C ALA A 537 -5.00 -15.60 27.21
N ARG A 538 -3.73 -15.17 27.15
CA ARG A 538 -3.02 -14.81 28.39
C ARG A 538 -3.71 -13.66 29.12
N ALA A 539 -4.17 -12.65 28.39
CA ALA A 539 -5.09 -11.63 28.87
C ALA A 539 -6.19 -11.47 27.83
N ALA A 540 -7.45 -11.66 28.20
CA ALA A 540 -8.53 -11.52 27.23
C ALA A 540 -8.63 -10.06 26.76
N VAL A 541 -8.78 -9.11 27.68
CA VAL A 541 -8.77 -7.67 27.40
C VAL A 541 -7.75 -6.97 28.27
N ARG A 542 -6.91 -6.14 27.67
CA ARG A 542 -5.90 -5.34 28.38
C ARG A 542 -6.07 -3.87 28.06
N LEU A 543 -6.30 -3.05 29.08
CA LEU A 543 -6.42 -1.60 28.98
C LEU A 543 -5.11 -0.96 29.46
N GLU A 544 -4.46 -0.25 28.55
CA GLU A 544 -3.17 0.40 28.78
C GLU A 544 -3.33 1.77 29.42
N ARG A 545 -2.23 2.30 29.96
CA ARG A 545 -2.21 3.68 30.46
C ARG A 545 -2.51 4.68 29.33
N GLY A 546 -3.50 5.54 29.56
CA GLY A 546 -3.95 6.59 28.64
C GLY A 546 -5.23 6.24 27.87
N SER A 547 -5.72 5.01 27.98
CA SER A 547 -7.02 4.64 27.39
C SER A 547 -8.17 5.27 28.19
N GLY A 548 -9.24 5.69 27.51
CA GLY A 548 -10.36 6.38 28.16
C GLY A 548 -11.69 6.14 27.45
N HIS A 549 -12.80 6.24 28.17
CA HIS A 549 -14.16 6.03 27.64
C HIS A 549 -14.30 4.66 26.97
N ILE A 550 -14.08 3.60 27.76
CA ILE A 550 -14.06 2.22 27.26
C ILE A 550 -15.34 1.51 27.68
N ASP A 551 -16.06 0.95 26.73
CA ASP A 551 -17.29 0.18 26.97
C ASP A 551 -17.09 -1.27 26.53
N LEU A 552 -17.13 -2.20 27.48
CA LEU A 552 -17.05 -3.64 27.25
C LEU A 552 -18.42 -4.25 27.55
N THR A 553 -19.19 -4.57 26.52
CA THR A 553 -20.56 -5.08 26.66
C THR A 553 -20.71 -6.48 26.07
N GLY A 554 -21.30 -7.41 26.83
CA GLY A 554 -21.56 -8.78 26.36
C GLY A 554 -20.28 -9.55 25.97
N VAL A 555 -19.16 -9.23 26.61
CA VAL A 555 -17.88 -9.94 26.38
C VAL A 555 -17.94 -11.31 27.02
N THR A 556 -17.58 -12.34 26.25
CA THR A 556 -17.46 -13.73 26.74
C THR A 556 -15.99 -14.13 26.75
N ILE A 557 -15.49 -14.57 27.88
CA ILE A 557 -14.12 -15.06 28.09
C ILE A 557 -14.20 -16.52 28.50
N ASP A 558 -13.52 -17.41 27.79
CA ASP A 558 -13.44 -18.84 28.12
C ASP A 558 -11.97 -19.28 28.23
N GLY A 559 -11.58 -19.73 29.41
CA GLY A 559 -10.19 -20.11 29.71
C GLY A 559 -9.23 -18.92 29.77
N GLY A 560 -7.96 -19.20 29.49
CA GLY A 560 -6.89 -18.20 29.59
C GLY A 560 -6.39 -17.94 31.01
N ARG A 561 -5.47 -16.97 31.14
CA ARG A 561 -4.82 -16.65 32.42
C ARG A 561 -5.50 -15.50 33.16
N ASP A 562 -5.54 -14.32 32.55
CA ASP A 562 -6.24 -13.15 33.05
C ASP A 562 -7.45 -12.86 32.13
N GLY A 563 -8.56 -12.42 32.71
CA GLY A 563 -9.72 -11.95 31.94
C GLY A 563 -9.51 -10.51 31.49
N ILE A 564 -10.05 -9.54 32.22
CA ILE A 564 -9.91 -8.11 31.94
C ILE A 564 -8.85 -7.50 32.87
N VAL A 565 -7.82 -6.87 32.30
CA VAL A 565 -6.75 -6.22 33.04
C VAL A 565 -6.72 -4.72 32.71
N ALA A 566 -7.00 -3.87 33.70
CA ALA A 566 -7.00 -2.42 33.53
C ALA A 566 -5.90 -1.74 34.35
N SER A 567 -5.07 -0.95 33.67
CA SER A 567 -3.94 -0.23 34.28
C SER A 567 -4.40 1.03 35.03
N ALA A 568 -3.57 1.52 35.97
CA ALA A 568 -3.87 2.70 36.80
C ALA A 568 -4.14 4.04 36.09
N GLY A 569 -3.90 4.13 34.78
CA GLY A 569 -4.23 5.31 33.98
C GLY A 569 -5.20 5.03 32.84
N ALA A 570 -5.96 3.93 32.93
CA ALA A 570 -7.17 3.77 32.15
C ALA A 570 -8.30 4.49 32.88
N GLU A 571 -9.12 5.25 32.16
CA GLU A 571 -10.17 6.11 32.72
C GLU A 571 -11.54 5.76 32.11
N GLU A 572 -12.60 5.98 32.89
CA GLU A 572 -13.99 5.82 32.42
C GLU A 572 -14.26 4.47 31.74
N VAL A 573 -13.88 3.39 32.43
CA VAL A 573 -14.11 2.02 31.95
C VAL A 573 -15.43 1.49 32.50
N VAL A 574 -16.29 1.04 31.60
CA VAL A 574 -17.57 0.40 31.90
C VAL A 574 -17.56 -1.01 31.35
N ILE A 575 -17.94 -1.98 32.19
CA ILE A 575 -18.10 -3.39 31.84
C ILE A 575 -19.56 -3.75 32.08
N ASN A 576 -20.27 -4.19 31.04
CA ASN A 576 -21.65 -4.62 31.12
C ASN A 576 -21.79 -6.07 30.67
N GLU A 577 -22.49 -6.89 31.46
CA GLU A 577 -22.87 -8.27 31.07
C GLU A 577 -21.68 -9.18 30.73
N LEU A 578 -20.61 -9.13 31.54
CA LEU A 578 -19.44 -10.01 31.36
C LEU A 578 -19.80 -11.48 31.63
N THR A 579 -19.34 -12.39 30.77
CA THR A 579 -19.29 -13.83 31.08
C THR A 579 -17.84 -14.29 31.07
N ALA A 580 -17.29 -14.67 32.22
CA ALA A 580 -15.93 -15.18 32.34
C ALA A 580 -15.94 -16.59 32.92
N ASN A 581 -15.49 -17.57 32.13
CA ASN A 581 -15.49 -18.97 32.49
C ASN A 581 -14.07 -19.51 32.56
N HIS A 582 -13.73 -20.14 33.68
CA HIS A 582 -12.48 -20.88 33.86
C HIS A 582 -11.19 -20.06 33.60
N VAL A 583 -11.23 -18.75 33.84
CA VAL A 583 -10.04 -17.89 33.85
C VAL A 583 -9.15 -18.30 35.02
N GLN A 584 -7.88 -18.63 34.78
CA GLN A 584 -7.02 -19.26 35.80
C GLN A 584 -6.71 -18.35 36.99
N GLU A 585 -6.37 -17.08 36.74
CA GLU A 585 -6.01 -16.10 37.76
C GLU A 585 -7.20 -15.20 38.08
N ASP A 586 -7.17 -13.95 37.62
CA ASP A 586 -8.18 -12.94 37.93
C ASP A 586 -9.13 -12.79 36.73
N ALA A 587 -10.44 -12.96 36.94
CA ALA A 587 -11.41 -12.69 35.87
C ALA A 587 -11.48 -11.18 35.56
N ILE A 588 -11.38 -10.34 36.58
CA ILE A 588 -11.16 -8.89 36.44
C ILE A 588 -10.06 -8.45 37.41
N ARG A 589 -9.03 -7.78 36.89
CA ARG A 589 -8.02 -7.07 37.68
C ARG A 589 -7.98 -5.60 37.27
N THR A 590 -8.29 -4.71 38.20
CA THR A 590 -8.38 -3.28 37.90
C THR A 590 -7.60 -2.41 38.86
N GLU A 591 -6.79 -1.53 38.27
CA GLU A 591 -6.21 -0.36 38.92
C GLU A 591 -6.85 0.94 38.37
N SER A 592 -7.85 0.83 37.49
CA SER A 592 -8.51 1.98 36.85
C SER A 592 -9.45 2.69 37.83
N PRO A 593 -9.24 4.00 38.10
CA PRO A 593 -10.11 4.76 38.98
C PRO A 593 -11.51 4.94 38.39
N GLY A 594 -12.53 4.69 39.21
CA GLY A 594 -13.93 4.89 38.85
C GLY A 594 -14.50 3.82 37.91
N MET A 595 -13.84 2.67 37.75
CA MET A 595 -14.36 1.58 36.91
C MET A 595 -15.75 1.13 37.37
N GLN A 596 -16.65 0.90 36.41
CA GLN A 596 -18.00 0.39 36.65
C GLN A 596 -18.13 -1.02 36.08
N ILE A 597 -18.57 -1.97 36.91
CA ILE A 597 -18.79 -3.36 36.56
C ILE A 597 -20.26 -3.67 36.84
N ASN A 598 -21.06 -3.88 35.79
CA ASN A 598 -22.51 -3.97 35.86
C ASN A 598 -23.02 -5.26 35.22
N GLY A 599 -23.45 -6.21 36.04
CA GLY A 599 -24.02 -7.46 35.55
C GLY A 599 -22.99 -8.42 34.98
N GLY A 600 -23.27 -9.71 35.10
CA GLY A 600 -22.41 -10.75 34.54
C GLY A 600 -22.25 -11.97 35.44
N THR A 601 -21.52 -12.95 34.91
CA THR A 601 -21.21 -14.21 35.59
C THR A 601 -19.72 -14.50 35.49
N ILE A 602 -19.13 -14.87 36.62
CA ILE A 602 -17.74 -15.32 36.72
C ILE A 602 -17.78 -16.74 37.29
N THR A 603 -17.15 -17.70 36.62
CA THR A 603 -17.09 -19.09 37.06
C THR A 603 -15.65 -19.59 37.14
N GLY A 604 -15.26 -20.14 38.29
CA GLY A 604 -13.91 -20.64 38.55
C GLY A 604 -12.86 -19.55 38.77
N GLY A 605 -11.59 -19.96 38.76
CA GLY A 605 -10.42 -19.08 38.85
C GLY A 605 -9.89 -18.85 40.27
N THR A 606 -8.77 -18.15 40.35
CA THR A 606 -8.13 -17.81 41.63
C THR A 606 -8.91 -16.68 42.32
N THR A 607 -9.15 -15.59 41.60
CA THR A 607 -9.90 -14.43 42.10
C THR A 607 -10.99 -14.08 41.10
N GLY A 608 -12.21 -13.84 41.57
CA GLY A 608 -13.25 -13.27 40.73
C GLY A 608 -12.88 -11.85 40.30
N ILE A 609 -12.73 -10.94 41.27
CA ILE A 609 -12.40 -9.53 41.00
C ILE A 609 -11.30 -9.04 41.96
N ASP A 610 -10.14 -8.61 41.43
CA ASP A 610 -9.09 -7.85 42.16
C ASP A 610 -9.20 -6.36 41.85
N VAL A 611 -9.44 -5.55 42.89
CA VAL A 611 -9.65 -4.11 42.80
C VAL A 611 -8.62 -3.34 43.62
N ALA A 612 -7.86 -2.49 42.94
CA ALA A 612 -6.80 -1.66 43.52
C ALA A 612 -7.04 -0.14 43.38
N ALA A 613 -8.19 0.28 42.86
CA ALA A 613 -8.63 1.68 42.77
C ALA A 613 -10.15 1.79 43.02
N ALA A 614 -10.70 3.01 43.10
CA ALA A 614 -12.14 3.20 43.27
C ALA A 614 -12.94 2.47 42.18
N ALA A 615 -13.99 1.74 42.57
CA ALA A 615 -14.83 1.01 41.62
C ALA A 615 -16.26 0.85 42.14
N THR A 616 -17.21 0.73 41.20
CA THR A 616 -18.58 0.30 41.48
C THR A 616 -18.81 -1.06 40.85
N ILE A 617 -19.26 -2.03 41.64
CA ILE A 617 -19.53 -3.39 41.23
C ILE A 617 -21.00 -3.67 41.53
N SER A 618 -21.79 -4.02 40.52
CA SER A 618 -23.22 -4.24 40.67
C SER A 618 -23.70 -5.48 39.92
N ALA A 619 -24.67 -6.20 40.50
CA ALA A 619 -25.39 -7.30 39.82
C ALA A 619 -24.52 -8.45 39.26
N ILE A 620 -23.35 -8.71 39.86
CA ILE A 620 -22.44 -9.79 39.44
C ILE A 620 -22.73 -11.08 40.22
N THR A 621 -22.63 -12.22 39.54
CA THR A 621 -22.57 -13.54 40.18
C THR A 621 -21.17 -14.14 40.03
N ILE A 622 -20.55 -14.58 41.13
CA ILE A 622 -19.23 -15.24 41.15
C ILE A 622 -19.42 -16.64 41.74
N ASN A 623 -19.09 -17.68 40.99
CA ASN A 623 -19.25 -19.08 41.42
C ASN A 623 -17.94 -19.86 41.28
N GLY A 624 -17.52 -20.55 42.33
CA GLY A 624 -16.41 -21.50 42.30
C GLY A 624 -15.02 -20.90 42.17
N SER A 625 -14.85 -19.58 42.33
CA SER A 625 -13.51 -18.98 42.47
C SER A 625 -12.94 -19.31 43.86
N SER A 626 -11.61 -19.40 44.00
CA SER A 626 -11.00 -19.53 45.34
C SER A 626 -11.31 -18.31 46.21
N GLU A 627 -11.12 -17.12 45.63
CA GLU A 627 -11.46 -15.84 46.24
C GLU A 627 -12.53 -15.12 45.40
N GLY A 628 -13.61 -14.62 46.03
CA GLY A 628 -14.66 -13.90 45.33
C GLY A 628 -14.21 -12.51 44.89
N ILE A 629 -14.05 -11.60 45.85
CA ILE A 629 -13.57 -10.23 45.62
C ILE A 629 -12.37 -9.94 46.52
N HIS A 630 -11.27 -9.48 45.92
CA HIS A 630 -10.12 -8.92 46.59
C HIS A 630 -10.11 -7.40 46.44
N SER A 631 -10.10 -6.64 47.54
CA SER A 631 -10.03 -5.18 47.49
C SER A 631 -8.83 -4.67 48.28
N ARG A 632 -7.95 -3.96 47.59
CA ARG A 632 -6.77 -3.26 48.14
C ARG A 632 -6.73 -1.78 47.75
N SER A 633 -7.86 -1.27 47.27
CA SER A 633 -8.01 0.12 46.86
C SER A 633 -7.86 1.07 48.05
N PRO A 634 -7.07 2.15 47.95
CA PRO A 634 -7.06 3.21 48.96
C PRO A 634 -8.32 4.10 48.91
N GLU A 635 -9.13 3.95 47.86
CA GLU A 635 -10.35 4.70 47.60
C GLU A 635 -11.58 3.80 47.68
N LEU A 636 -12.77 4.41 47.75
CA LEU A 636 -14.02 3.68 47.99
C LEU A 636 -14.32 2.67 46.87
N VAL A 637 -14.50 1.41 47.27
CA VAL A 637 -15.11 0.37 46.43
C VAL A 637 -16.53 0.12 46.93
N ARG A 638 -17.52 0.24 46.03
CA ARG A 638 -18.93 -0.03 46.31
C ARG A 638 -19.35 -1.29 45.58
N ALA A 639 -19.87 -2.26 46.30
CA ALA A 639 -20.36 -3.53 45.79
C ALA A 639 -21.85 -3.69 46.15
N GLU A 640 -22.73 -3.88 45.17
CA GLU A 640 -24.16 -4.02 45.42
C GLU A 640 -24.85 -5.10 44.59
N ASN A 641 -25.85 -5.76 45.18
CA ASN A 641 -26.62 -6.83 44.53
C ASN A 641 -25.72 -7.94 43.96
N ILE A 642 -24.66 -8.31 44.68
CA ILE A 642 -23.70 -9.34 44.26
C ILE A 642 -24.06 -10.69 44.89
N ALA A 643 -23.89 -11.77 44.13
CA ALA A 643 -23.92 -13.13 44.65
C ALA A 643 -22.54 -13.77 44.51
N ILE A 644 -21.91 -14.11 45.63
CA ILE A 644 -20.61 -14.77 45.68
C ILE A 644 -20.80 -16.15 46.30
N ASP A 645 -20.45 -17.20 45.55
CA ASP A 645 -20.31 -18.57 46.01
C ASP A 645 -18.86 -19.02 45.74
N ALA A 646 -17.94 -18.58 46.60
CA ALA A 646 -16.51 -18.85 46.48
C ALA A 646 -16.11 -20.10 47.29
N ILE A 647 -15.03 -20.76 46.91
CA ILE A 647 -14.54 -21.97 47.56
C ILE A 647 -13.93 -21.62 48.92
N ASP A 648 -12.95 -20.73 48.95
CA ASP A 648 -12.14 -20.47 50.14
C ASP A 648 -12.56 -19.17 50.85
N LEU A 649 -12.55 -18.05 50.14
CA LEU A 649 -12.78 -16.72 50.70
C LEU A 649 -13.77 -15.91 49.87
N GLY A 650 -14.88 -15.47 50.46
CA GLY A 650 -15.90 -14.69 49.73
C GLY A 650 -15.44 -13.27 49.41
N LEU A 651 -15.12 -12.48 50.45
CA LEU A 651 -14.72 -11.08 50.33
C LEU A 651 -13.47 -10.79 51.16
N ASN A 652 -12.40 -10.29 50.55
CA ASN A 652 -11.16 -9.91 51.22
C ASN A 652 -10.90 -8.42 51.08
N VAL A 653 -11.05 -7.69 52.17
CA VAL A 653 -10.82 -6.25 52.22
C VAL A 653 -9.49 -5.98 52.92
N GLY A 654 -8.51 -5.54 52.14
CA GLY A 654 -7.20 -5.16 52.59
C GLY A 654 -7.22 -4.03 53.61
N LEU A 655 -6.19 -3.97 54.45
CA LEU A 655 -6.06 -2.92 55.45
C LEU A 655 -6.04 -1.53 54.81
N GLY A 656 -6.90 -0.63 55.30
CA GLY A 656 -7.02 0.72 54.78
C GLY A 656 -7.87 0.84 53.51
N SER A 657 -8.51 -0.24 53.05
CA SER A 657 -9.40 -0.21 51.90
C SER A 657 -10.86 0.09 52.30
N PRO A 658 -11.41 1.27 51.98
CA PRO A 658 -12.80 1.57 52.27
C PRO A 658 -13.71 0.80 51.31
N PHE A 659 -14.53 -0.09 51.86
CA PHE A 659 -15.42 -0.96 51.10
C PHE A 659 -16.86 -0.87 51.64
N VAL A 660 -17.85 -0.74 50.74
CA VAL A 660 -19.28 -0.79 51.06
C VAL A 660 -19.90 -1.99 50.34
N LEU A 661 -20.58 -2.85 51.10
CA LEU A 661 -21.34 -3.99 50.57
C LEU A 661 -22.84 -3.80 50.81
N ALA A 662 -23.64 -3.87 49.76
CA ALA A 662 -25.08 -3.64 49.82
C ALA A 662 -25.90 -4.76 49.17
N ASN A 663 -27.00 -5.19 49.83
CA ASN A 663 -27.99 -6.13 49.27
C ASN A 663 -27.39 -7.38 48.61
N SER A 664 -26.31 -7.92 49.19
CA SER A 664 -25.49 -8.97 48.58
C SER A 664 -25.54 -10.29 49.36
N SER A 665 -25.21 -11.39 48.68
CA SER A 665 -25.03 -12.71 49.30
C SER A 665 -23.60 -13.18 49.12
N VAL A 666 -22.96 -13.63 50.19
CA VAL A 666 -21.57 -14.09 50.19
C VAL A 666 -21.46 -15.41 50.94
N HIS A 667 -21.21 -16.47 50.18
CA HIS A 667 -21.05 -17.84 50.65
C HIS A 667 -19.64 -18.33 50.30
N ALA A 668 -18.91 -18.75 51.32
CA ALA A 668 -17.59 -19.37 51.21
C ALA A 668 -17.24 -20.09 52.53
N LEU A 669 -16.12 -20.82 52.55
CA LEU A 669 -15.54 -21.34 53.79
C LEU A 669 -15.22 -20.20 54.79
N GLU A 670 -14.66 -19.10 54.32
CA GLU A 670 -14.53 -17.84 55.06
C GLU A 670 -15.33 -16.77 54.30
N ALA A 671 -16.51 -16.37 54.81
CA ALA A 671 -17.38 -15.44 54.08
C ALA A 671 -16.68 -14.09 53.79
N PHE A 672 -15.94 -13.55 54.77
CA PHE A 672 -15.17 -12.33 54.56
C PHE A 672 -13.98 -12.20 55.50
N ARG A 673 -13.01 -11.39 55.07
CA ARG A 673 -11.84 -10.93 55.82
C ARG A 673 -11.69 -9.41 55.69
N GLY A 674 -11.32 -8.74 56.78
CA GLY A 674 -11.16 -7.29 56.80
C GLY A 674 -12.40 -6.54 57.32
N SER A 675 -12.39 -5.21 57.18
CA SER A 675 -13.46 -4.31 57.64
C SER A 675 -14.14 -3.63 56.47
N PHE A 676 -15.47 -3.65 56.44
CA PHE A 676 -16.28 -2.97 55.43
C PHE A 676 -17.58 -2.46 56.04
N GLN A 677 -18.20 -1.49 55.37
CA GLN A 677 -19.50 -0.97 55.73
C GLN A 677 -20.60 -1.80 55.04
N GLN A 678 -21.63 -2.15 55.80
CA GLN A 678 -22.80 -2.88 55.30
C GLN A 678 -23.96 -1.92 55.09
N GLU A 679 -24.62 -2.01 53.95
CA GLU A 679 -25.87 -1.32 53.63
C GLU A 679 -26.95 -2.35 53.23
N GLY A 680 -28.22 -2.09 53.57
CA GLY A 680 -29.31 -3.01 53.21
C GLY A 680 -29.21 -4.40 53.85
N VAL A 681 -29.75 -5.41 53.16
CA VAL A 681 -29.79 -6.80 53.67
C VAL A 681 -28.69 -7.62 53.03
N ASN A 682 -27.64 -7.95 53.79
CA ASN A 682 -26.57 -8.82 53.34
C ASN A 682 -26.69 -10.21 53.96
N ASN A 683 -26.50 -11.25 53.16
CA ASN A 683 -26.53 -12.65 53.60
C ASN A 683 -25.11 -13.23 53.57
N PHE A 684 -24.64 -13.77 54.69
CA PHE A 684 -23.30 -14.36 54.79
C PHE A 684 -23.41 -15.83 55.20
N SER A 685 -22.55 -16.70 54.65
CA SER A 685 -22.39 -18.05 55.22
C SER A 685 -21.97 -17.93 56.68
N LEU A 686 -22.61 -18.72 57.55
CA LEU A 686 -22.17 -18.84 58.93
C LEU A 686 -20.73 -19.36 58.93
N PRO A 687 -19.84 -18.85 59.80
CA PRO A 687 -18.50 -19.38 59.91
C PRO A 687 -18.58 -20.90 60.12
N PRO A 688 -17.65 -21.66 59.52
CA PRO A 688 -17.68 -23.11 59.55
C PRO A 688 -17.85 -23.57 61.00
N LEU A 689 -18.72 -24.58 61.18
CA LEU A 689 -19.21 -25.11 62.45
C LEU A 689 -18.13 -25.56 63.45
N ASN A 690 -16.85 -25.34 63.16
CA ASN A 690 -15.75 -25.39 64.12
C ASN A 690 -15.98 -24.47 65.32
N LEU A 691 -16.78 -23.40 65.23
CA LEU A 691 -17.22 -22.65 66.42
C LEU A 691 -18.24 -23.45 67.25
N LEU A 692 -19.12 -24.22 66.60
CA LEU A 692 -19.99 -25.18 67.25
C LEU A 692 -19.21 -26.40 67.79
N GLY A 693 -18.07 -26.74 67.21
CA GLY A 693 -17.08 -27.63 67.81
C GLY A 693 -16.36 -26.99 69.01
N ALA A 694 -15.92 -25.74 68.91
CA ALA A 694 -15.18 -25.05 69.96
C ALA A 694 -16.04 -24.65 71.16
N ILE A 695 -17.36 -24.46 70.99
CA ILE A 695 -18.32 -24.23 72.07
C ILE A 695 -19.02 -25.54 72.45
N GLY A 696 -19.38 -26.36 71.46
CA GLY A 696 -20.06 -27.63 71.67
C GLY A 696 -19.17 -28.71 72.29
N VAL A 697 -17.88 -28.81 71.96
CA VAL A 697 -16.97 -29.77 72.59
C VAL A 697 -16.77 -29.45 74.08
N PRO A 698 -16.50 -28.19 74.50
CA PRO A 698 -16.51 -27.85 75.93
C PRO A 698 -17.86 -28.06 76.60
N LEU A 699 -18.99 -27.81 75.93
CA LEU A 699 -20.32 -28.05 76.50
C LEU A 699 -20.63 -29.55 76.64
N ILE A 700 -20.22 -30.38 75.67
CA ILE A 700 -20.32 -31.84 75.74
C ILE A 700 -19.38 -32.38 76.82
N LEU A 701 -18.13 -31.89 76.89
CA LEU A 701 -17.19 -32.25 77.95
C LEU A 701 -17.70 -31.80 79.33
N LEU A 702 -18.28 -30.60 79.44
CA LEU A 702 -18.90 -30.09 80.66
C LEU A 702 -20.12 -30.93 81.05
N ALA A 703 -20.95 -31.34 80.09
CA ALA A 703 -22.07 -32.24 80.32
C ALA A 703 -21.59 -33.61 80.83
N ILE A 704 -20.53 -34.18 80.23
CA ILE A 704 -19.90 -35.42 80.71
C ILE A 704 -19.35 -35.25 82.13
N VAL A 705 -18.69 -34.13 82.44
CA VAL A 705 -18.17 -33.84 83.78
C VAL A 705 -19.32 -33.67 84.79
N LEU A 706 -20.37 -32.94 84.43
CA LEU A 706 -21.55 -32.76 85.29
C LEU A 706 -22.28 -34.08 85.53
N GLU A 707 -22.37 -34.95 84.52
CA GLU A 707 -22.95 -36.29 84.63
C GLU A 707 -22.10 -37.21 85.52
N GLN A 708 -20.77 -37.16 85.40
CA GLN A 708 -19.85 -37.85 86.31
C GLN A 708 -20.01 -37.35 87.75
N VAL A 709 -20.15 -36.03 87.97
CA VAL A 709 -20.42 -35.44 89.29
C VAL A 709 -21.78 -35.86 89.84
N HIS A 710 -22.81 -35.97 88.99
CA HIS A 710 -24.14 -36.45 89.37
C HIS A 710 -24.12 -37.94 89.76
N SER A 711 -23.41 -38.75 88.98
CA SER A 711 -23.22 -40.19 89.26
C SER A 711 -22.41 -40.41 90.55
N PHE A 712 -21.41 -39.56 90.84
CA PHE A 712 -20.66 -39.59 92.10
C PHE A 712 -21.50 -39.15 93.31
N ARG A 713 -22.41 -38.18 93.14
CA ARG A 713 -23.39 -37.81 94.18
C ARG A 713 -24.41 -38.93 94.43
N GLN A 714 -24.84 -39.64 93.40
CA GLN A 714 -25.76 -40.77 93.56
C GLN A 714 -25.11 -42.01 94.19
N ARG A 715 -23.78 -42.15 94.14
CA ARG A 715 -23.07 -43.26 94.82
C ARG A 715 -22.91 -43.12 96.34
N LYS A 716 -23.41 -42.05 96.98
CA LYS A 716 -23.32 -41.88 98.44
C LYS A 716 -24.56 -42.30 99.24
N VAL A 717 -25.65 -42.73 98.60
CA VAL A 717 -26.81 -43.33 99.30
C VAL A 717 -27.42 -44.44 98.44
N GLY A 718 -27.31 -45.69 98.89
CA GLY A 718 -28.08 -46.80 98.33
C GLY A 718 -27.25 -48.07 98.14
N GLY A 719 -27.05 -48.81 99.23
CA GLY A 719 -26.42 -50.11 99.20
C GLY A 719 -27.26 -51.19 98.51
N ASN A 720 -26.54 -52.19 97.99
CA ASN A 720 -26.89 -53.60 97.88
C ASN A 720 -28.33 -54.00 97.49
N LYS A 721 -28.45 -54.63 96.31
CA LYS A 721 -29.06 -55.97 96.23
C LYS A 721 -28.63 -56.73 94.97
N ARG A 722 -27.92 -57.85 95.22
CA ARG A 722 -27.62 -58.93 94.27
C ARG A 722 -28.86 -59.42 93.55
N ARG A 723 -28.75 -59.69 92.24
CA ARG A 723 -29.42 -60.82 91.60
C ARG A 723 -28.48 -61.54 90.62
N VAL A 724 -28.56 -62.86 90.72
CA VAL A 724 -27.78 -63.94 90.11
C VAL A 724 -28.19 -64.15 88.63
N PRO A 725 -27.30 -64.65 87.76
CA PRO A 725 -27.55 -64.80 86.32
C PRO A 725 -28.38 -66.06 86.00
N PRO A 726 -28.99 -66.13 84.81
CA PRO A 726 -29.28 -67.40 84.17
C PRO A 726 -28.47 -67.64 82.88
N ALA A 727 -28.40 -68.93 82.60
CA ALA A 727 -27.54 -69.68 81.70
C ALA A 727 -27.55 -69.30 80.21
N ILE A 728 -26.41 -69.63 79.61
CA ILE A 728 -26.14 -69.88 78.19
C ILE A 728 -27.05 -70.99 77.65
N PRO A 729 -27.52 -70.89 76.40
CA PRO A 729 -27.60 -72.05 75.53
C PRO A 729 -26.71 -71.87 74.28
N VAL A 730 -25.99 -72.95 74.01
CA VAL A 730 -25.23 -73.25 72.80
C VAL A 730 -26.24 -73.64 71.71
N GLY A 731 -26.04 -73.19 70.47
CA GLY A 731 -26.83 -73.65 69.32
C GLY A 731 -26.34 -73.07 68.01
N ALA A 732 -25.88 -73.96 67.14
CA ALA A 732 -25.21 -73.72 65.86
C ALA A 732 -26.08 -73.07 64.78
N GLY A 733 -25.40 -72.44 63.82
CA GLY A 733 -25.91 -71.89 62.56
C GLY A 733 -24.84 -71.08 61.88
#